data_AF-A0A931SSK2-F1
#
_entry.id   AF-A0A931SSK2-F1
#
_cell.length_a   1.000
_cell.length_b   1.000
_cell.length_c   1.000
_cell.angle_alpha   90.00
_cell.angle_beta   90.00
_cell.angle_gamma   90.00
#
_symmetry.space_group_name_H-M   'P 1'
#
loop_
_entity.id
_entity.type
_entity.pdbx_description
1 polymer ?
#
loop_
_entity_poly.entity_id
_entity_poly.type
_entity_poly.pdbx_seq_one_letter_code
_entity_poly.pdbx_strand_id
1 'polypeptide(L)'
;MMARRPPLFAAGLLLLSACTSAGQFSQPPLPSSLYNTLIPAGKTPRFVSSFFLIDDFNARENKTLLDRPWQIETPEALRFDLVPHDSFHAKRGNSLLLRISQPPRATGLLKSDLKGTDLSAAHAVVLKCEIKEGTEKTFSGRLEMELADLPGKTAKFDFTRSCLKNPKGFNGWREVIIPRGKLSGLDWSQLHEIRFLIRSGAKPLTAEVALDEIAFYGPGDVALQSKKDNLAGFPSRLTAPERVRELLVELDPQEFLREIARDTWKYFENALDQKTRLPVDHLRVGVPGDIGTYTTPTNLAMYFLACVAANELGFITREESVGRIQKTFETLERMQKRDGSFYNFYDSNTLEVTRRYVSVVDSGWLSAAWMVVKQAYPRELGEAAGRFLKKSNFREFYDPSNGQLRLGFDETQGNFSPFHYGLLATEARVASFIGIGKGDLPRGHWWSIFRVPPKDWDWQSQVPAGETVSMEGVPVFEGFYSYEGKKFVPSWGGSLFEFLMPALVLKEKDLAPQGLGLNNQRATEIHIDYALQRQKYPVWGISPVSVSSGKLWRYGEYGVKYLGVKGYRDEGIIAPYASFLALETLPDEAVRNLRRMLELYEIYGEYGFYDSVSVRNSHVNTQYLILDQGMSLAAIANYLKEGVIQEYFHRDEAAQKAQSLLAAERFFGRKD
;
A
#
# COMPACT_ATOMS: atom_id res chain seq x y z
N MET A 1 35.35 -41.96 36.40
CA MET A 1 35.11 -42.58 35.08
C MET A 1 35.19 -41.50 34.01
N MET A 2 36.08 -41.74 33.04
CA MET A 2 36.38 -41.06 31.77
C MET A 2 35.46 -39.89 31.34
N ALA A 3 35.97 -38.66 31.20
CA ALA A 3 36.82 -38.12 30.11
C ALA A 3 35.95 -37.69 28.91
N ARG A 4 35.74 -36.39 28.67
CA ARG A 4 36.61 -35.35 28.02
C ARG A 4 36.11 -35.07 26.58
N ARG A 5 35.91 -33.77 26.31
CA ARG A 5 35.81 -33.02 25.01
C ARG A 5 36.93 -33.43 24.00
N PRO A 6 37.06 -32.95 22.71
CA PRO A 6 36.71 -31.62 22.10
C PRO A 6 36.45 -31.70 20.54
N PRO A 7 36.59 -30.65 19.65
CA PRO A 7 37.06 -29.26 19.84
C PRO A 7 36.33 -28.08 19.14
N LEU A 8 36.73 -26.89 19.63
CA LEU A 8 36.70 -25.55 19.01
C LEU A 8 38.09 -25.25 18.39
N PHE A 9 38.16 -24.61 17.22
CA PHE A 9 39.24 -23.74 16.68
C PHE A 9 38.60 -22.98 15.48
N ALA A 10 38.46 -21.65 15.41
CA ALA A 10 39.38 -20.49 15.51
C ALA A 10 40.26 -20.23 14.26
N ALA A 11 40.35 -18.94 13.90
CA ALA A 11 41.19 -18.25 12.88
C ALA A 11 40.64 -18.23 11.43
N GLY A 12 40.55 -17.09 10.72
CA GLY A 12 41.03 -15.75 11.04
C GLY A 12 40.55 -14.67 10.03
N LEU A 13 40.47 -13.44 10.53
CA LEU A 13 40.71 -12.22 9.75
C LEU A 13 42.15 -12.27 9.20
N LEU A 14 42.36 -11.90 7.93
CA LEU A 14 43.39 -10.94 7.47
C LEU A 14 43.47 -10.91 5.93
N LEU A 15 43.38 -9.68 5.39
CA LEU A 15 44.08 -9.13 4.21
C LEU A 15 43.66 -9.72 2.83
N LEU A 16 43.17 -8.94 1.86
CA LEU A 16 43.87 -7.81 1.25
C LEU A 16 42.90 -6.80 0.61
N SER A 17 43.16 -5.52 0.87
CA SER A 17 42.91 -4.43 -0.06
C SER A 17 43.69 -4.63 -1.36
N ALA A 18 43.05 -4.30 -2.48
CA ALA A 18 43.59 -3.68 -3.71
C ALA A 18 42.97 -4.33 -4.95
N CYS A 19 42.12 -3.56 -5.64
CA CYS A 19 42.34 -3.19 -7.05
C CYS A 19 41.13 -2.40 -7.57
N THR A 20 41.36 -1.10 -7.69
CA THR A 20 40.69 -0.23 -8.66
C THR A 20 40.92 -0.77 -10.07
N SER A 21 39.87 -1.24 -10.72
CA SER A 21 39.69 -1.15 -12.18
C SER A 21 38.24 -1.46 -12.52
N ALA A 22 37.59 -0.55 -13.23
CA ALA A 22 36.31 -0.79 -13.88
C ALA A 22 36.45 -1.94 -14.90
N GLY A 23 36.19 -3.16 -14.46
CA GLY A 23 36.04 -4.33 -15.31
C GLY A 23 34.55 -4.66 -15.43
N GLN A 24 34.06 -4.79 -16.66
CA GLN A 24 32.74 -5.38 -16.93
C GLN A 24 32.62 -6.69 -16.16
N PHE A 25 31.77 -6.74 -15.13
CA PHE A 25 31.42 -7.98 -14.46
C PHE A 25 30.74 -8.89 -15.50
N SER A 26 31.47 -9.89 -16.00
CA SER A 26 30.89 -10.99 -16.75
C SER A 26 29.90 -11.70 -15.83
N GLN A 27 28.62 -11.74 -16.23
CA GLN A 27 27.56 -12.37 -15.44
C GLN A 27 27.91 -13.83 -15.14
N PRO A 28 27.65 -14.33 -13.92
CA PRO A 28 27.85 -15.75 -13.62
C PRO A 28 27.00 -16.61 -14.57
N PRO A 29 27.52 -17.77 -15.02
CA PRO A 29 26.77 -18.66 -15.90
C PRO A 29 25.48 -19.12 -15.23
N LEU A 30 24.38 -19.11 -15.98
CA LEU A 30 23.08 -19.58 -15.49
C LEU A 30 23.20 -21.06 -15.05
N PRO A 31 22.67 -21.43 -13.87
CA PRO A 31 22.59 -22.82 -13.43
C PRO A 31 21.87 -23.72 -14.45
N SER A 32 22.16 -25.01 -14.43
CA SER A 32 21.52 -26.00 -15.30
C SER A 32 20.01 -26.15 -15.05
N SER A 33 19.53 -25.71 -13.88
CA SER A 33 18.11 -25.61 -13.53
C SER A 33 17.93 -24.48 -12.51
N LEU A 34 17.16 -23.45 -12.84
CA LEU A 34 16.87 -22.32 -11.95
C LEU A 34 15.76 -22.68 -10.97
N TYR A 35 14.69 -23.35 -11.46
CA TYR A 35 13.58 -23.74 -10.61
C TYR A 35 14.01 -24.72 -9.50
N ASN A 36 14.82 -25.75 -9.80
CA ASN A 36 15.24 -26.72 -8.79
C ASN A 36 16.34 -26.17 -7.85
N THR A 37 17.09 -25.16 -8.28
CA THR A 37 18.19 -24.59 -7.48
C THR A 37 17.71 -23.48 -6.55
N LEU A 38 16.78 -22.65 -7.00
CA LEU A 38 16.44 -21.40 -6.33
C LEU A 38 15.08 -21.42 -5.62
N ILE A 39 14.22 -22.40 -5.92
CA ILE A 39 12.87 -22.48 -5.35
C ILE A 39 12.84 -23.48 -4.21
N PRO A 40 12.52 -23.03 -2.97
CA PRO A 40 12.37 -23.94 -1.84
C PRO A 40 11.28 -24.99 -2.09
N ALA A 41 11.47 -26.19 -1.52
CA ALA A 41 10.50 -27.28 -1.62
C ALA A 41 9.08 -26.82 -1.21
N GLY A 42 8.09 -27.12 -2.06
CA GLY A 42 6.69 -26.76 -1.82
C GLY A 42 6.34 -25.28 -2.04
N LYS A 43 7.24 -24.48 -2.62
CA LYS A 43 6.99 -23.10 -3.05
C LYS A 43 6.97 -23.00 -4.58
N THR A 44 6.39 -21.92 -5.09
CA THR A 44 6.37 -21.56 -6.52
C THR A 44 7.34 -20.38 -6.79
N PRO A 45 7.71 -20.11 -8.04
CA PRO A 45 8.61 -19.01 -8.43
C PRO A 45 8.09 -17.63 -8.01
N ARG A 46 6.76 -17.49 -7.87
CA ARG A 46 6.10 -16.30 -7.29
C ARG A 46 6.70 -15.88 -5.95
N PHE A 47 7.24 -16.84 -5.20
CA PHE A 47 7.84 -16.62 -3.91
C PHE A 47 9.37 -16.47 -4.00
N VAL A 48 9.99 -16.20 -5.14
CA VAL A 48 11.46 -16.01 -5.22
C VAL A 48 11.74 -14.72 -5.99
N SER A 49 12.35 -13.72 -5.34
CA SER A 49 12.50 -12.36 -5.86
C SER A 49 13.38 -12.25 -7.11
N SER A 50 14.19 -13.27 -7.40
CA SER A 50 14.91 -13.40 -8.67
C SER A 50 14.00 -13.72 -9.85
N PHE A 51 12.70 -13.97 -9.64
CA PHE A 51 11.70 -14.24 -10.67
C PHE A 51 10.62 -13.15 -10.67
N PHE A 52 10.35 -12.59 -11.84
CA PHE A 52 9.17 -11.80 -12.14
C PHE A 52 8.18 -12.66 -12.91
N LEU A 53 7.15 -13.15 -12.23
CA LEU A 53 6.19 -14.10 -12.76
C LEU A 53 5.12 -13.38 -13.61
N ILE A 54 5.00 -13.77 -14.87
CA ILE A 54 3.94 -13.32 -15.78
C ILE A 54 2.67 -14.12 -15.51
N ASP A 55 2.78 -15.45 -15.45
CA ASP A 55 1.63 -16.32 -15.21
C ASP A 55 2.04 -17.69 -14.64
N ASP A 56 1.27 -18.17 -13.66
CA ASP A 56 1.29 -19.54 -13.13
C ASP A 56 -0.03 -20.30 -13.40
N PHE A 57 -0.96 -19.68 -14.13
CA PHE A 57 -2.25 -20.22 -14.55
C PHE A 57 -3.17 -20.70 -13.42
N ASN A 58 -2.86 -20.34 -12.16
CA ASN A 58 -3.61 -20.79 -10.98
C ASN A 58 -4.86 -19.95 -10.70
N ALA A 59 -4.94 -18.73 -11.23
CA ALA A 59 -6.09 -17.83 -11.10
C ALA A 59 -7.37 -18.35 -11.79
N ARG A 60 -7.25 -19.31 -12.72
CA ARG A 60 -8.37 -19.84 -13.54
C ARG A 60 -9.06 -18.82 -14.43
N GLU A 61 -8.44 -17.67 -14.64
CA GLU A 61 -8.89 -16.64 -15.57
C GLU A 61 -8.03 -16.67 -16.82
N ASN A 62 -8.59 -16.20 -17.95
CA ASN A 62 -7.83 -16.06 -19.18
C ASN A 62 -6.94 -14.79 -19.19
N LYS A 63 -6.23 -14.55 -18.08
CA LYS A 63 -5.43 -13.35 -17.86
C LYS A 63 -4.17 -13.69 -17.07
N THR A 64 -3.10 -12.95 -17.36
CA THR A 64 -1.82 -12.97 -16.63
C THR A 64 -1.96 -12.36 -15.23
N LEU A 65 -0.94 -12.53 -14.40
CA LEU A 65 -0.84 -11.86 -13.09
C LEU A 65 -0.70 -10.33 -13.20
N LEU A 66 -0.52 -9.80 -14.41
CA LEU A 66 -0.54 -8.37 -14.74
C LEU A 66 -1.95 -7.88 -15.16
N ASP A 67 -2.98 -8.70 -14.97
CA ASP A 67 -4.36 -8.45 -15.42
C ASP A 67 -4.48 -8.22 -16.95
N ARG A 68 -3.59 -8.85 -17.73
CA ARG A 68 -3.59 -8.76 -19.21
C ARG A 68 -4.13 -10.06 -19.81
N PRO A 69 -5.06 -10.02 -20.77
CA PRO A 69 -5.64 -11.24 -21.32
C PRO A 69 -4.63 -12.03 -22.17
N TRP A 70 -4.78 -13.36 -22.20
CA TRP A 70 -4.17 -14.18 -23.24
C TRP A 70 -5.09 -14.21 -24.47
N GLN A 71 -4.51 -14.00 -25.65
CA GLN A 71 -5.22 -13.91 -26.92
C GLN A 71 -4.69 -14.94 -27.92
N ILE A 72 -5.59 -15.59 -28.65
CA ILE A 72 -5.27 -16.41 -29.82
C ILE A 72 -5.63 -15.61 -31.08
N GLU A 73 -4.71 -15.54 -32.03
CA GLU A 73 -4.98 -14.93 -33.34
C GLU A 73 -5.42 -15.94 -34.42
N THR A 74 -5.25 -17.24 -34.16
CA THR A 74 -5.55 -18.33 -35.11
C THR A 74 -6.40 -19.44 -34.46
N PRO A 75 -7.67 -19.17 -34.11
CA PRO A 75 -8.50 -20.06 -33.28
C PRO A 75 -8.89 -21.37 -33.97
N GLU A 76 -8.83 -21.44 -35.31
CA GLU A 76 -9.07 -22.68 -36.05
C GLU A 76 -7.89 -23.65 -35.95
N ALA A 77 -6.69 -23.12 -35.69
CA ALA A 77 -5.43 -23.85 -35.73
C ALA A 77 -4.88 -24.17 -34.32
N LEU A 78 -5.29 -23.36 -33.33
CA LEU A 78 -4.81 -23.41 -31.96
C LEU A 78 -5.98 -23.15 -31.01
N ARG A 79 -6.19 -24.06 -30.04
CA ARG A 79 -7.06 -23.84 -28.89
C ARG A 79 -6.24 -23.97 -27.63
N PHE A 80 -6.62 -23.27 -26.56
CA PHE A 80 -6.05 -23.52 -25.25
C PHE A 80 -7.14 -23.75 -24.22
N ASP A 81 -6.83 -24.59 -23.24
CA ASP A 81 -7.65 -24.84 -22.07
C ASP A 81 -6.78 -24.73 -20.82
N LEU A 82 -7.35 -24.23 -19.73
CA LEU A 82 -6.72 -24.38 -18.41
C LEU A 82 -7.06 -25.76 -17.87
N VAL A 83 -6.04 -26.57 -17.58
CA VAL A 83 -6.20 -27.95 -17.12
C VAL A 83 -5.65 -28.15 -15.72
N PRO A 84 -6.28 -28.99 -14.86
CA PRO A 84 -5.82 -29.24 -13.49
C PRO A 84 -4.57 -30.12 -13.49
N HIS A 85 -3.45 -29.54 -13.90
CA HIS A 85 -2.14 -30.14 -14.05
C HIS A 85 -1.13 -29.05 -13.73
N ASP A 86 -0.34 -29.19 -12.67
CA ASP A 86 0.58 -28.14 -12.20
C ASP A 86 1.99 -28.71 -12.08
N SER A 87 2.96 -27.93 -12.56
CA SER A 87 4.37 -28.29 -12.60
C SER A 87 5.08 -28.33 -11.25
N PHE A 88 4.51 -27.75 -10.20
CA PHE A 88 4.98 -27.79 -8.81
C PHE A 88 4.10 -28.63 -7.89
N HIS A 89 2.83 -28.86 -8.25
CA HIS A 89 1.88 -29.61 -7.41
C HIS A 89 1.10 -30.68 -8.20
N ALA A 90 1.31 -31.95 -7.87
CA ALA A 90 0.66 -33.07 -8.55
C ALA A 90 -0.88 -33.14 -8.38
N LYS A 91 -1.46 -32.35 -7.46
CA LYS A 91 -2.89 -32.43 -7.08
C LYS A 91 -3.61 -31.08 -6.86
N ARG A 92 -2.92 -29.94 -7.00
CA ARG A 92 -3.49 -28.61 -6.71
C ARG A 92 -2.83 -27.54 -7.59
N GLY A 93 -3.54 -27.11 -8.64
CA GLY A 93 -3.13 -26.01 -9.52
C GLY A 93 -3.58 -26.25 -10.96
N ASN A 94 -3.35 -25.29 -11.86
CA ASN A 94 -3.64 -25.44 -13.28
C ASN A 94 -2.43 -25.04 -14.13
N SER A 95 -2.41 -25.50 -15.38
CA SER A 95 -1.47 -25.06 -16.42
C SER A 95 -2.22 -24.77 -17.70
N LEU A 96 -1.57 -24.05 -18.60
CA LEU A 96 -2.09 -23.78 -19.94
C LEU A 96 -1.83 -24.99 -20.84
N LEU A 97 -2.88 -25.65 -21.32
CA LEU A 97 -2.78 -26.72 -22.31
C LEU A 97 -3.13 -26.18 -23.70
N LEU A 98 -2.15 -26.14 -24.58
CA LEU A 98 -2.33 -25.83 -26.00
C LEU A 98 -2.69 -27.10 -26.77
N ARG A 99 -3.90 -27.15 -27.32
CA ARG A 99 -4.38 -28.18 -28.24
C ARG A 99 -4.16 -27.68 -29.67
N ILE A 100 -3.19 -28.30 -30.35
CA ILE A 100 -2.73 -27.87 -31.67
C ILE A 100 -3.34 -28.77 -32.73
N SER A 101 -3.94 -28.17 -33.76
CA SER A 101 -4.44 -28.86 -34.94
C SER A 101 -4.21 -27.99 -36.17
N GLN A 102 -3.02 -28.10 -36.75
CA GLN A 102 -2.55 -27.20 -37.80
C GLN A 102 -2.35 -27.92 -39.14
N PRO A 103 -2.76 -27.33 -40.28
CA PRO A 103 -2.38 -27.81 -41.60
C PRO A 103 -0.88 -27.61 -41.84
N PRO A 104 -0.27 -28.18 -42.90
CA PRO A 104 1.14 -27.95 -43.24
C PRO A 104 1.48 -26.46 -43.39
N ARG A 105 2.67 -26.06 -42.94
CA ARG A 105 3.22 -24.69 -43.05
C ARG A 105 2.35 -23.58 -42.39
N ALA A 106 1.54 -23.93 -41.41
CA ALA A 106 0.73 -22.99 -40.64
C ALA A 106 1.45 -22.54 -39.36
N THR A 107 1.04 -21.41 -38.81
CA THR A 107 1.53 -20.88 -37.52
C THR A 107 0.34 -20.63 -36.61
N GLY A 108 0.33 -21.26 -35.44
CA GLY A 108 -0.53 -20.91 -34.32
C GLY A 108 0.12 -19.82 -33.48
N LEU A 109 -0.66 -18.83 -33.02
CA LEU A 109 -0.17 -17.72 -32.20
C LEU A 109 -1.01 -17.53 -30.94
N LEU A 110 -0.33 -17.60 -29.80
CA LEU A 110 -0.81 -17.16 -28.49
C LEU A 110 0.00 -15.95 -28.04
N LYS A 111 -0.64 -14.91 -27.48
CA LYS A 111 0.07 -13.72 -27.02
C LYS A 111 -0.56 -13.07 -25.78
N SER A 112 0.23 -12.27 -25.07
CA SER A 112 -0.26 -11.35 -24.03
C SER A 112 0.59 -10.07 -23.98
N ASP A 113 0.01 -9.02 -23.42
CA ASP A 113 0.61 -7.68 -23.32
C ASP A 113 1.59 -7.61 -22.13
N LEU A 114 2.74 -6.97 -22.32
CA LEU A 114 3.76 -6.70 -21.30
C LEU A 114 3.95 -5.20 -20.99
N LYS A 115 3.16 -4.30 -21.59
CA LYS A 115 3.27 -2.85 -21.43
C LYS A 115 3.28 -2.42 -19.97
N GLY A 116 4.16 -1.45 -19.69
CA GLY A 116 4.38 -0.93 -18.34
C GLY A 116 5.29 -1.81 -17.49
N THR A 117 5.81 -2.91 -18.04
CA THR A 117 6.76 -3.78 -17.33
C THR A 117 8.18 -3.49 -17.81
N ASP A 118 9.04 -2.97 -16.93
CA ASP A 118 10.46 -2.88 -17.21
C ASP A 118 11.20 -4.11 -16.64
N LEU A 119 11.90 -4.79 -17.54
CA LEU A 119 12.60 -6.06 -17.32
C LEU A 119 14.08 -5.91 -17.68
N SER A 120 14.60 -4.68 -17.64
CA SER A 120 15.99 -4.35 -17.96
C SER A 120 17.00 -5.08 -17.07
N ALA A 121 16.62 -5.45 -15.85
CA ALA A 121 17.45 -6.25 -14.94
C ALA A 121 17.35 -7.76 -15.18
N ALA A 122 16.43 -8.24 -16.04
CA ALA A 122 16.31 -9.66 -16.33
C ALA A 122 17.52 -10.19 -17.13
N HIS A 123 17.97 -11.37 -16.72
CA HIS A 123 19.04 -12.15 -17.35
C HIS A 123 18.49 -13.25 -18.28
N ALA A 124 17.26 -13.73 -18.05
CA ALA A 124 16.64 -14.77 -18.87
C ALA A 124 15.11 -14.69 -18.82
N VAL A 125 14.47 -15.29 -19.82
CA VAL A 125 13.07 -15.74 -19.71
C VAL A 125 13.10 -17.21 -19.31
N VAL A 126 12.22 -17.60 -18.41
CA VAL A 126 12.11 -18.96 -17.88
C VAL A 126 10.66 -19.39 -17.92
N LEU A 127 10.45 -20.66 -18.27
CA LEU A 127 9.13 -21.28 -18.27
C LEU A 127 9.27 -22.80 -18.13
N LYS A 128 8.17 -23.46 -17.80
CA LYS A 128 8.07 -24.90 -17.85
C LYS A 128 7.19 -25.34 -19.02
N CYS A 129 7.58 -26.46 -19.61
CA CYS A 129 6.96 -27.01 -20.80
C CYS A 129 6.84 -28.53 -20.69
N GLU A 130 5.73 -29.07 -21.16
CA GLU A 130 5.53 -30.51 -21.32
C GLU A 130 4.78 -30.78 -22.63
N ILE A 131 5.14 -31.87 -23.31
CA ILE A 131 4.41 -32.36 -24.48
C ILE A 131 3.69 -33.64 -24.04
N LYS A 132 2.35 -33.61 -23.98
CA LYS A 132 1.54 -34.72 -23.46
C LYS A 132 1.56 -35.92 -24.41
N GLU A 133 1.53 -37.12 -23.83
CA GLU A 133 1.90 -38.42 -24.42
C GLU A 133 1.43 -38.69 -25.87
N GLY A 134 2.24 -39.46 -26.60
CA GLY A 134 2.05 -39.82 -28.01
C GLY A 134 2.95 -39.07 -29.00
N THR A 135 3.65 -38.02 -28.54
CA THR A 135 4.37 -37.10 -29.46
C THR A 135 5.83 -36.78 -29.16
N GLU A 136 6.47 -37.21 -28.07
CA GLU A 136 7.90 -36.87 -27.88
C GLU A 136 8.81 -37.42 -28.99
N LYS A 137 8.45 -38.55 -29.62
CA LYS A 137 9.17 -39.11 -30.78
C LYS A 137 8.63 -38.65 -32.14
N THR A 138 7.47 -37.99 -32.19
CA THR A 138 6.74 -37.66 -33.44
C THR A 138 6.41 -36.16 -33.58
N PHE A 139 6.72 -35.33 -32.58
CA PHE A 139 6.56 -33.89 -32.64
C PHE A 139 7.48 -33.32 -33.72
N SER A 140 6.86 -32.94 -34.84
CA SER A 140 7.54 -32.41 -36.02
C SER A 140 7.35 -30.89 -36.17
N GLY A 141 6.68 -30.28 -35.20
CA GLY A 141 6.48 -28.83 -35.14
C GLY A 141 7.68 -28.09 -34.58
N ARG A 142 7.55 -26.76 -34.55
CA ARG A 142 8.48 -25.88 -33.85
C ARG A 142 7.73 -25.01 -32.84
N LEU A 143 8.25 -24.93 -31.63
CA LEU A 143 7.81 -24.07 -30.54
C LEU A 143 8.79 -22.91 -30.42
N GLU A 144 8.32 -21.70 -30.70
CA GLU A 144 9.10 -20.47 -30.63
C GLU A 144 8.47 -19.49 -29.65
N MET A 145 9.30 -18.83 -28.85
CA MET A 145 8.89 -17.67 -28.06
C MET A 145 9.40 -16.41 -28.77
N GLU A 146 8.56 -15.41 -28.94
CA GLU A 146 8.94 -14.08 -29.43
C GLU A 146 8.63 -13.04 -28.36
N LEU A 147 9.58 -12.11 -28.16
CA LEU A 147 9.35 -10.87 -27.43
C LEU A 147 9.37 -9.70 -28.40
N ALA A 148 8.55 -8.69 -28.13
CA ALA A 148 8.55 -7.43 -28.85
C ALA A 148 8.73 -6.25 -27.88
N ASP A 149 9.57 -5.28 -28.26
CA ASP A 149 9.74 -4.01 -27.53
C ASP A 149 8.85 -2.91 -28.13
N LEU A 150 8.58 -1.85 -27.36
CA LEU A 150 7.70 -0.75 -27.77
C LEU A 150 8.13 -0.06 -29.08
N PRO A 151 9.43 0.11 -29.38
CA PRO A 151 9.91 0.53 -30.70
C PRO A 151 9.58 -0.41 -31.87
N GLY A 152 9.11 -1.63 -31.60
CA GLY A 152 8.65 -2.60 -32.60
C GLY A 152 9.71 -3.61 -33.03
N LYS A 153 10.86 -3.68 -32.34
CA LYS A 153 11.84 -4.75 -32.59
C LYS A 153 11.34 -6.05 -31.97
N THR A 154 11.66 -7.16 -32.62
CA THR A 154 11.32 -8.49 -32.09
C THR A 154 12.53 -9.40 -32.05
N ALA A 155 12.55 -10.32 -31.09
CA ALA A 155 13.54 -11.40 -31.03
C ALA A 155 12.86 -12.72 -30.69
N LYS A 156 13.30 -13.79 -31.37
CA LYS A 156 12.71 -15.13 -31.26
C LYS A 156 13.70 -16.15 -30.73
N PHE A 157 13.19 -17.13 -29.99
CA PHE A 157 13.95 -18.28 -29.56
C PHE A 157 13.16 -19.58 -29.77
N ASP A 158 13.77 -20.55 -30.46
CA ASP A 158 13.22 -21.90 -30.63
C ASP A 158 13.56 -22.74 -29.40
N PHE A 159 12.53 -23.06 -28.62
CA PHE A 159 12.67 -23.85 -27.39
C PHE A 159 12.16 -25.30 -27.55
N THR A 160 11.89 -25.74 -28.78
CA THR A 160 11.40 -27.10 -29.10
C THR A 160 12.30 -28.18 -28.49
N ARG A 161 13.62 -28.02 -28.64
CA ARG A 161 14.59 -28.99 -28.12
C ARG A 161 14.56 -29.04 -26.59
N SER A 162 14.38 -27.90 -25.93
CA SER A 162 14.28 -27.84 -24.47
C SER A 162 13.01 -28.55 -23.97
N CYS A 163 11.89 -28.43 -24.68
CA CYS A 163 10.65 -29.17 -24.38
C CYS A 163 10.70 -30.68 -24.70
N LEU A 164 11.63 -31.16 -25.52
CA LEU A 164 11.72 -32.57 -25.92
C LEU A 164 12.86 -33.33 -25.24
N LYS A 165 14.04 -32.71 -25.14
CA LYS A 165 15.30 -33.39 -24.82
C LYS A 165 15.87 -33.05 -23.44
N ASN A 166 15.36 -32.03 -22.75
CA ASN A 166 15.80 -31.80 -21.37
C ASN A 166 15.34 -32.96 -20.47
N PRO A 167 16.15 -33.37 -19.49
CA PRO A 167 15.72 -34.34 -18.49
C PRO A 167 14.39 -33.91 -17.87
N LYS A 168 13.46 -34.86 -17.70
CA LYS A 168 12.21 -34.59 -17.00
C LYS A 168 12.54 -34.13 -15.59
N GLY A 169 12.08 -32.94 -15.22
CA GLY A 169 12.13 -32.40 -13.87
C GLY A 169 11.02 -32.99 -13.00
N PHE A 170 10.71 -32.31 -11.90
CA PHE A 170 9.61 -32.70 -11.02
C PHE A 170 8.28 -32.83 -11.80
N ASN A 171 7.51 -33.89 -11.54
CA ASN A 171 6.25 -34.22 -12.21
C ASN A 171 6.28 -34.34 -13.75
N GLY A 172 7.44 -34.59 -14.38
CA GLY A 172 7.52 -34.84 -15.82
C GLY A 172 7.70 -33.60 -16.70
N TRP A 173 7.62 -32.40 -16.11
CA TRP A 173 7.83 -31.13 -16.78
C TRP A 173 9.30 -30.85 -17.09
N ARG A 174 9.57 -30.15 -18.19
CA ARG A 174 10.91 -29.69 -18.55
C ARG A 174 11.03 -28.19 -18.35
N GLU A 175 12.17 -27.79 -17.81
CA GLU A 175 12.52 -26.39 -17.65
C GLU A 175 13.15 -25.84 -18.94
N VAL A 176 12.71 -24.66 -19.33
CA VAL A 176 13.21 -23.89 -20.46
C VAL A 176 13.80 -22.59 -19.92
N ILE A 177 15.10 -22.38 -20.14
CA ILE A 177 15.81 -21.15 -19.77
C ILE A 177 16.28 -20.51 -21.08
N ILE A 178 15.82 -19.29 -21.34
CA ILE A 178 16.13 -18.51 -22.54
C ILE A 178 16.98 -17.31 -22.10
N PRO A 179 18.33 -17.39 -22.20
CA PRO A 179 19.19 -16.29 -21.79
C PRO A 179 18.91 -15.03 -22.61
N ARG A 180 18.96 -13.85 -21.98
CA ARG A 180 18.77 -12.55 -22.64
C ARG A 180 19.66 -12.37 -23.86
N GLY A 181 20.89 -12.87 -23.81
CA GLY A 181 21.81 -12.84 -24.97
C GLY A 181 21.31 -13.58 -26.21
N LYS A 182 20.32 -14.48 -26.09
CA LYS A 182 19.65 -15.14 -27.22
C LYS A 182 18.46 -14.34 -27.79
N LEU A 183 18.07 -13.27 -27.12
CA LEU A 183 17.01 -12.34 -27.51
C LEU A 183 17.61 -10.93 -27.67
N SER A 184 18.67 -10.84 -28.49
CA SER A 184 19.45 -9.63 -28.69
C SER A 184 18.70 -8.54 -29.47
N GLY A 185 19.08 -7.28 -29.27
CA GLY A 185 18.55 -6.14 -30.01
C GLY A 185 17.27 -5.52 -29.43
N LEU A 186 16.61 -6.19 -28.48
CA LEU A 186 15.44 -5.68 -27.76
C LEU A 186 15.82 -4.68 -26.67
N ASP A 187 14.96 -3.68 -26.47
CA ASP A 187 14.92 -2.87 -25.25
C ASP A 187 14.07 -3.56 -24.19
N TRP A 188 14.76 -4.16 -23.20
CA TRP A 188 14.10 -4.90 -22.12
C TRP A 188 13.42 -3.99 -21.09
N SER A 189 13.66 -2.69 -21.12
CA SER A 189 12.94 -1.72 -20.29
C SER A 189 11.56 -1.36 -20.84
N GLN A 190 11.27 -1.74 -22.08
CA GLN A 190 10.03 -1.39 -22.77
C GLN A 190 9.47 -2.58 -23.55
N LEU A 191 9.54 -3.79 -22.98
CA LEU A 191 8.85 -4.94 -23.56
C LEU A 191 7.35 -4.67 -23.54
N HIS A 192 6.68 -4.94 -24.65
CA HIS A 192 5.24 -4.67 -24.78
C HIS A 192 4.43 -5.91 -25.12
N GLU A 193 5.04 -6.99 -25.62
CA GLU A 193 4.31 -8.22 -25.96
C GLU A 193 5.18 -9.45 -25.81
N ILE A 194 4.58 -10.53 -25.29
CA ILE A 194 5.13 -11.88 -25.33
C ILE A 194 4.24 -12.77 -26.19
N ARG A 195 4.86 -13.57 -27.06
CA ARG A 195 4.18 -14.44 -28.01
C ARG A 195 4.75 -15.85 -27.96
N PHE A 196 3.87 -16.84 -28.06
CA PHE A 196 4.21 -18.23 -28.31
C PHE A 196 3.72 -18.62 -29.70
N LEU A 197 4.66 -18.96 -30.58
CA LEU A 197 4.40 -19.37 -31.95
C LEU A 197 4.60 -20.88 -32.07
N ILE A 198 3.60 -21.54 -32.66
CA ILE A 198 3.63 -22.98 -32.94
C ILE A 198 3.59 -23.17 -34.44
N ARG A 199 4.69 -23.63 -35.04
CA ARG A 199 4.80 -23.82 -36.50
C ARG A 199 4.69 -25.28 -36.87
N SER A 200 3.84 -25.59 -37.85
CA SER A 200 3.83 -26.89 -38.50
C SER A 200 4.83 -26.92 -39.66
N GLY A 201 5.49 -28.07 -39.85
CA GLY A 201 6.40 -28.30 -40.96
C GLY A 201 5.67 -28.62 -42.27
N ALA A 202 6.29 -29.42 -43.12
CA ALA A 202 5.68 -29.89 -44.37
C ALA A 202 4.50 -30.88 -44.17
N LYS A 203 4.29 -31.37 -42.95
CA LYS A 203 3.19 -32.25 -42.56
C LYS A 203 2.23 -31.53 -41.61
N PRO A 204 0.94 -31.94 -41.56
CA PRO A 204 0.02 -31.46 -40.52
C PRO A 204 0.58 -31.75 -39.13
N LEU A 205 0.24 -30.90 -38.17
CA LEU A 205 0.67 -31.03 -36.77
C LEU A 205 -0.55 -31.17 -35.87
N THR A 206 -0.62 -32.29 -35.16
CA THR A 206 -1.54 -32.50 -34.05
C THR A 206 -0.72 -32.83 -32.81
N ALA A 207 -0.85 -32.00 -31.78
CA ALA A 207 -0.08 -32.13 -30.55
C ALA A 207 -0.78 -31.45 -29.38
N GLU A 208 -0.42 -31.87 -28.17
CA GLU A 208 -0.79 -31.19 -26.93
C GLU A 208 0.48 -30.70 -26.23
N VAL A 209 0.57 -29.39 -26.01
CA VAL A 209 1.73 -28.75 -25.37
C VAL A 209 1.22 -27.99 -24.15
N ALA A 210 1.70 -28.38 -22.98
CA ALA A 210 1.41 -27.67 -21.75
C ALA A 210 2.53 -26.65 -21.45
N LEU A 211 2.15 -25.45 -21.03
CA LEU A 211 3.04 -24.39 -20.56
C LEU A 211 2.66 -24.02 -19.12
N ASP A 212 3.68 -23.69 -18.32
CA ASP A 212 3.49 -23.29 -16.93
C ASP A 212 4.63 -22.35 -16.49
N GLU A 213 4.39 -21.58 -15.43
CA GLU A 213 5.40 -20.78 -14.70
C GLU A 213 6.20 -19.79 -15.58
N ILE A 214 5.51 -19.07 -16.47
CA ILE A 214 6.15 -18.11 -17.38
C ILE A 214 6.66 -16.92 -16.57
N ALA A 215 7.98 -16.73 -16.51
CA ALA A 215 8.61 -15.68 -15.71
C ALA A 215 9.87 -15.11 -16.38
N PHE A 216 10.29 -13.95 -15.89
CA PHE A 216 11.61 -13.37 -16.17
C PHE A 216 12.52 -13.60 -14.97
N TYR A 217 13.75 -14.06 -15.20
CA TYR A 217 14.73 -14.33 -14.16
C TYR A 217 15.87 -13.30 -14.20
N GLY A 218 16.34 -12.83 -13.04
CA GLY A 218 17.51 -11.95 -12.92
C GLY A 218 18.06 -11.86 -11.49
N PRO A 219 18.98 -10.91 -11.21
CA PRO A 219 19.44 -10.68 -9.84
C PRO A 219 18.25 -10.32 -8.98
N GLY A 220 18.30 -10.68 -7.69
CA GLY A 220 17.17 -10.99 -6.80
C GLY A 220 16.11 -9.93 -6.51
N ASP A 221 15.73 -9.08 -7.48
CA ASP A 221 14.77 -8.00 -7.39
C ASP A 221 14.53 -7.32 -8.77
N VAL A 222 14.42 -8.06 -9.89
CA VAL A 222 14.23 -7.45 -11.25
C VAL A 222 13.06 -6.45 -11.30
N ALA A 223 11.94 -6.80 -10.67
CA ALA A 223 10.75 -5.95 -10.56
C ALA A 223 10.98 -4.72 -9.68
N LEU A 224 11.69 -4.91 -8.57
CA LEU A 224 11.97 -3.85 -7.62
C LEU A 224 13.00 -2.87 -8.19
N GLN A 225 14.03 -3.35 -8.89
CA GLN A 225 15.04 -2.48 -9.51
C GLN A 225 14.42 -1.58 -10.57
N SER A 226 13.55 -2.15 -11.41
CA SER A 226 12.75 -1.37 -12.38
C SER A 226 11.88 -0.30 -11.70
N LYS A 227 11.16 -0.67 -10.65
CA LYS A 227 10.35 0.30 -9.89
C LYS A 227 11.21 1.36 -9.18
N LYS A 228 12.40 0.99 -8.68
CA LYS A 228 13.35 1.90 -8.03
C LYS A 228 13.87 2.96 -8.98
N ASP A 229 14.17 2.59 -10.23
CA ASP A 229 14.70 3.51 -11.23
C ASP A 229 13.71 4.64 -11.58
N ASN A 230 12.40 4.43 -11.34
CA ASN A 230 11.36 5.45 -11.50
C ASN A 230 11.22 6.41 -10.30
N LEU A 231 11.83 6.10 -9.14
CA LEU A 231 11.71 6.92 -7.94
C LEU A 231 12.84 7.95 -7.83
N ALA A 232 12.57 9.09 -7.18
CA ALA A 232 13.60 10.08 -6.87
C ALA A 232 14.71 9.52 -5.96
N GLY A 233 14.39 8.55 -5.11
CA GLY A 233 15.36 7.79 -4.33
C GLY A 233 14.74 6.58 -3.61
N PHE A 234 15.58 5.77 -2.97
CA PHE A 234 15.15 4.60 -2.20
C PHE A 234 16.08 4.41 -0.99
N PRO A 235 15.59 3.93 0.18
CA PRO A 235 16.42 3.69 1.35
C PRO A 235 17.62 2.81 1.03
N SER A 236 18.81 3.29 1.38
CA SER A 236 20.07 2.60 1.14
C SER A 236 20.39 1.58 2.24
N ARG A 237 19.80 1.76 3.42
CA ARG A 237 20.03 0.92 4.61
C ARG A 237 18.72 0.39 5.17
N LEU A 238 18.72 -0.88 5.57
CA LEU A 238 17.59 -1.54 6.21
C LEU A 238 17.39 -1.07 7.66
N THR A 239 18.46 -0.83 8.40
CA THR A 239 18.39 -0.35 9.78
C THR A 239 19.35 0.82 9.96
N ALA A 240 19.05 1.69 10.93
CA ALA A 240 19.86 2.86 11.23
C ALA A 240 20.32 2.87 12.71
N PRO A 241 21.09 1.87 13.17
CA PRO A 241 21.41 1.72 14.60
C PRO A 241 22.22 2.89 15.19
N GLU A 242 23.12 3.51 14.42
CA GLU A 242 23.82 4.72 14.87
C GLU A 242 22.86 5.89 15.06
N ARG A 243 21.92 6.06 14.13
CA ARG A 243 20.90 7.11 14.22
C ARG A 243 19.98 6.90 15.42
N VAL A 244 19.60 5.65 15.70
CA VAL A 244 18.84 5.31 16.91
C VAL A 244 19.62 5.65 18.17
N ARG A 245 20.95 5.37 18.21
CA ARG A 245 21.80 5.78 19.34
C ARG A 245 21.79 7.29 19.55
N GLU A 246 21.91 8.08 18.48
CA GLU A 246 21.83 9.54 18.52
C GLU A 246 20.48 10.03 19.08
N LEU A 247 19.37 9.43 18.62
CA LEU A 247 18.02 9.78 19.07
C LEU A 247 17.75 9.40 20.54
N LEU A 248 18.41 8.35 21.03
CA LEU A 248 18.32 7.88 22.42
C LEU A 248 19.29 8.59 23.37
N VAL A 249 20.16 9.49 22.88
CA VAL A 249 20.82 10.47 23.76
C VAL A 249 19.73 11.34 24.43
N GLU A 250 20.05 11.99 25.55
CA GLU A 250 19.15 12.91 26.28
C GLU A 250 18.80 14.18 25.49
N LEU A 251 18.28 14.03 24.27
CA LEU A 251 17.54 15.08 23.57
C LEU A 251 16.27 15.40 24.37
N ASP A 252 15.90 16.67 24.45
CA ASP A 252 14.58 17.02 24.95
C ASP A 252 13.47 16.46 24.03
N PRO A 253 12.22 16.34 24.51
CA PRO A 253 11.13 15.80 23.71
C PRO A 253 10.89 16.52 22.37
N GLN A 254 11.09 17.84 22.29
CA GLN A 254 10.83 18.60 21.07
C GLN A 254 11.92 18.37 20.02
N GLU A 255 13.19 18.39 20.43
CA GLU A 255 14.32 18.10 19.53
C GLU A 255 14.29 16.66 19.05
N PHE A 256 13.94 15.71 19.93
CA PHE A 256 13.73 14.31 19.56
C PHE A 256 12.68 14.15 18.45
N LEU A 257 11.52 14.81 18.59
CA LEU A 257 10.47 14.78 17.58
C LEU A 257 10.88 15.50 16.29
N ARG A 258 11.60 16.62 16.40
CA ARG A 258 12.11 17.38 15.24
C ARG A 258 13.07 16.53 14.41
N GLU A 259 13.96 15.79 15.04
CA GLU A 259 14.91 14.92 14.36
C GLU A 259 14.23 13.70 13.73
N ILE A 260 13.22 13.12 14.39
CA ILE A 260 12.36 12.10 13.76
C ILE A 260 11.64 12.66 12.54
N ALA A 261 11.05 13.85 12.64
CA ALA A 261 10.34 14.48 11.53
C ALA A 261 11.27 14.75 10.34
N ARG A 262 12.53 15.13 10.59
CA ARG A 262 13.55 15.30 9.55
C ARG A 262 13.83 13.99 8.82
N ASP A 263 13.91 12.88 9.54
CA ASP A 263 14.12 11.56 8.93
C ASP A 263 12.87 11.08 8.18
N THR A 264 11.67 11.26 8.74
CA THR A 264 10.39 10.96 8.07
C THR A 264 10.20 11.77 6.79
N TRP A 265 10.64 13.03 6.74
CA TRP A 265 10.57 13.87 5.54
C TRP A 265 11.26 13.24 4.32
N LYS A 266 12.32 12.45 4.52
CA LYS A 266 13.03 11.75 3.45
C LYS A 266 12.14 10.80 2.64
N TYR A 267 11.06 10.28 3.21
CA TYR A 267 10.06 9.53 2.45
C TYR A 267 9.47 10.42 1.34
N PHE A 268 9.05 11.63 1.67
CA PHE A 268 8.41 12.57 0.75
C PHE A 268 9.38 13.24 -0.22
N GLU A 269 10.67 13.23 0.09
CA GLU A 269 11.72 13.63 -0.84
C GLU A 269 11.95 12.58 -1.93
N ASN A 270 11.97 11.31 -1.54
CA ASN A 270 12.52 10.23 -2.35
C ASN A 270 11.46 9.29 -2.96
N ALA A 271 10.35 9.05 -2.27
CA ALA A 271 9.29 8.12 -2.67
C ALA A 271 8.29 8.76 -3.67
N LEU A 272 8.80 9.56 -4.61
CA LEU A 272 8.02 10.18 -5.68
C LEU A 272 8.42 9.59 -7.02
N ASP A 273 7.45 9.30 -7.88
CA ASP A 273 7.73 9.01 -9.28
C ASP A 273 8.37 10.25 -9.95
N GLN A 274 9.48 10.03 -10.65
CA GLN A 274 10.27 11.12 -11.25
C GLN A 274 9.51 11.87 -12.34
N LYS A 275 8.59 11.20 -13.05
CA LYS A 275 7.86 11.75 -14.20
C LYS A 275 6.56 12.43 -13.78
N THR A 276 5.73 11.76 -12.99
CA THR A 276 4.41 12.22 -12.59
C THR A 276 4.46 13.09 -11.35
N ARG A 277 5.53 12.98 -10.54
CA ARG A 277 5.67 13.65 -9.24
C ARG A 277 4.59 13.24 -8.25
N LEU A 278 3.98 12.07 -8.46
CA LEU A 278 3.05 11.48 -7.52
C LEU A 278 3.82 10.64 -6.51
N PRO A 279 3.42 10.66 -5.23
CA PRO A 279 3.98 9.74 -4.26
C PRO A 279 3.54 8.30 -4.55
N VAL A 280 4.41 7.36 -4.21
CA VAL A 280 4.03 5.95 -4.13
C VAL A 280 3.40 5.63 -2.78
N ASP A 281 2.55 4.60 -2.76
CA ASP A 281 1.81 4.17 -1.58
C ASP A 281 2.72 3.66 -0.47
N HIS A 282 3.70 2.84 -0.83
CA HIS A 282 4.60 2.25 0.14
C HIS A 282 5.96 1.86 -0.43
N LEU A 283 6.93 1.80 0.49
CA LEU A 283 8.26 1.23 0.26
C LEU A 283 8.51 0.12 1.26
N ARG A 284 8.67 -1.12 0.80
CA ARG A 284 9.13 -2.23 1.63
C ARG A 284 10.63 -2.44 1.41
N VAL A 285 11.38 -2.27 2.50
CA VAL A 285 12.84 -2.39 2.54
C VAL A 285 13.21 -3.79 3.02
N GLY A 286 14.26 -4.39 2.46
CA GLY A 286 14.67 -5.76 2.79
C GLY A 286 14.24 -6.77 1.73
N VAL A 287 14.15 -8.06 2.07
CA VAL A 287 13.90 -9.14 1.11
C VAL A 287 12.62 -9.92 1.46
N PRO A 288 11.65 -10.03 0.53
CA PRO A 288 11.59 -9.33 -0.76
C PRO A 288 11.27 -7.84 -0.55
N GLY A 289 11.94 -6.97 -1.29
CA GLY A 289 11.60 -5.55 -1.33
C GLY A 289 10.42 -5.33 -2.27
N ASP A 290 9.66 -4.27 -2.03
CA ASP A 290 8.51 -3.92 -2.88
C ASP A 290 8.29 -2.41 -2.89
N ILE A 291 7.71 -1.92 -3.98
CA ILE A 291 7.26 -0.53 -4.14
C ILE A 291 5.81 -0.59 -4.62
N GLY A 292 4.91 0.03 -3.84
CA GLY A 292 3.51 0.19 -4.20
C GLY A 292 3.32 1.32 -5.19
N THR A 293 3.49 1.03 -6.48
CA THR A 293 3.39 2.00 -7.59
C THR A 293 1.95 2.41 -7.90
N TYR A 294 1.19 2.77 -6.87
CA TYR A 294 -0.11 3.40 -6.98
C TYR A 294 -0.22 4.56 -6.00
N THR A 295 -1.15 5.47 -6.26
CA THR A 295 -1.52 6.54 -5.34
C THR A 295 -3.03 6.60 -5.17
N THR A 296 -3.45 7.13 -4.03
CA THR A 296 -4.84 7.41 -3.67
C THR A 296 -5.04 8.90 -3.39
N PRO A 297 -6.28 9.42 -3.33
CA PRO A 297 -6.53 10.78 -2.89
C PRO A 297 -6.02 11.05 -1.46
N THR A 298 -6.07 10.05 -0.56
CA THR A 298 -5.49 10.18 0.79
C THR A 298 -3.95 10.23 0.76
N ASN A 299 -3.28 9.48 -0.12
CA ASN A 299 -1.82 9.56 -0.28
C ASN A 299 -1.41 10.96 -0.75
N LEU A 300 -2.18 11.56 -1.66
CA LEU A 300 -1.99 12.94 -2.11
C LEU A 300 -2.24 13.94 -0.99
N ALA A 301 -3.29 13.73 -0.19
CA ALA A 301 -3.57 14.54 0.99
C ALA A 301 -2.37 14.55 1.94
N MET A 302 -1.85 13.37 2.29
CA MET A 302 -0.69 13.22 3.16
C MET A 302 0.56 13.87 2.57
N TYR A 303 0.82 13.75 1.27
CA TYR A 303 1.93 14.44 0.61
C TYR A 303 1.81 15.97 0.69
N PHE A 304 0.61 16.53 0.48
CA PHE A 304 0.39 17.97 0.61
C PHE A 304 0.56 18.48 2.03
N LEU A 305 0.00 17.76 3.02
CA LEU A 305 0.19 18.09 4.43
C LEU A 305 1.67 17.98 4.83
N ALA A 306 2.39 16.95 4.35
CA ALA A 306 3.81 16.77 4.57
C ALA A 306 4.65 17.92 4.00
N CYS A 307 4.34 18.41 2.79
CA CYS A 307 5.03 19.56 2.20
C CYS A 307 4.85 20.83 3.04
N VAL A 308 3.63 21.10 3.50
CA VAL A 308 3.34 22.24 4.41
C VAL A 308 4.08 22.05 5.73
N ALA A 309 3.98 20.87 6.35
CA ALA A 309 4.66 20.54 7.60
C ALA A 309 6.19 20.72 7.48
N ALA A 310 6.82 20.25 6.41
CA ALA A 310 8.26 20.38 6.18
C ALA A 310 8.70 21.84 5.99
N ASN A 311 7.89 22.68 5.35
CA ASN A 311 8.13 24.12 5.28
C ASN A 311 8.04 24.77 6.68
N GLU A 312 6.98 24.49 7.43
CA GLU A 312 6.78 25.06 8.78
C GLU A 312 7.85 24.62 9.79
N LEU A 313 8.34 23.39 9.64
CA LEU A 313 9.47 22.86 10.41
C LEU A 313 10.83 23.40 9.94
N GLY A 314 10.90 24.03 8.77
CA GLY A 314 12.12 24.60 8.18
C GLY A 314 13.06 23.56 7.58
N PHE A 315 12.53 22.42 7.11
CA PHE A 315 13.30 21.40 6.40
C PHE A 315 13.45 21.73 4.92
N ILE A 316 12.44 22.38 4.34
CA ILE A 316 12.45 22.92 2.99
C ILE A 316 12.05 24.38 3.00
N THR A 317 12.39 25.10 1.94
CA THR A 317 11.96 26.50 1.78
C THR A 317 10.51 26.58 1.31
N ARG A 318 9.88 27.75 1.52
CA ARG A 318 8.55 28.06 0.98
C ARG A 318 8.49 27.86 -0.54
N GLU A 319 9.52 28.33 -1.25
CA GLU A 319 9.61 28.21 -2.71
C GLU A 319 9.67 26.74 -3.14
N GLU A 320 10.45 25.91 -2.44
CA GLU A 320 10.50 24.48 -2.70
C GLU A 320 9.15 23.79 -2.43
N SER A 321 8.51 24.08 -1.29
CA SER A 321 7.19 23.49 -0.99
C SER A 321 6.15 23.88 -2.02
N VAL A 322 6.11 25.15 -2.43
CA VAL A 322 5.20 25.64 -3.47
C VAL A 322 5.48 24.93 -4.79
N GLY A 323 6.76 24.86 -5.20
CA GLY A 323 7.16 24.21 -6.45
C GLY A 323 6.83 22.71 -6.49
N ARG A 324 6.96 22.01 -5.36
CA ARG A 324 6.57 20.60 -5.22
C ARG A 324 5.06 20.41 -5.40
N ILE A 325 4.25 21.20 -4.70
CA ILE A 325 2.78 21.10 -4.76
C ILE A 325 2.26 21.51 -6.14
N GLN A 326 2.82 22.57 -6.73
CA GLN A 326 2.46 23.06 -8.06
C GLN A 326 2.63 21.98 -9.14
N LYS A 327 3.78 21.29 -9.14
CA LYS A 327 4.03 20.16 -10.08
C LYS A 327 3.03 19.03 -9.89
N THR A 328 2.65 18.73 -8.66
CA THR A 328 1.61 17.72 -8.40
C THR A 328 0.25 18.19 -8.89
N PHE A 329 -0.13 19.46 -8.70
CA PHE A 329 -1.35 20.04 -9.27
C PHE A 329 -1.40 19.96 -10.80
N GLU A 330 -0.29 20.19 -11.49
CA GLU A 330 -0.18 20.01 -12.94
C GLU A 330 -0.43 18.56 -13.37
N THR A 331 0.00 17.59 -12.57
CA THR A 331 -0.35 16.18 -12.77
C THR A 331 -1.82 15.91 -12.47
N LEU A 332 -2.36 16.45 -11.38
CA LEU A 332 -3.77 16.30 -11.02
C LEU A 332 -4.70 16.78 -12.14
N GLU A 333 -4.37 17.86 -12.85
CA GLU A 333 -5.18 18.34 -13.98
C GLU A 333 -5.30 17.28 -15.09
N ARG A 334 -4.22 16.53 -15.36
CA ARG A 334 -4.15 15.50 -16.41
C ARG A 334 -4.78 14.16 -16.02
N MET A 335 -4.94 13.90 -14.73
CA MET A 335 -5.51 12.63 -14.25
C MET A 335 -6.98 12.49 -14.64
N GLN A 336 -7.40 11.27 -14.97
CA GLN A 336 -8.80 10.97 -15.25
C GLN A 336 -9.65 11.12 -13.97
N LYS A 337 -10.86 11.68 -14.10
CA LYS A 337 -11.78 11.98 -12.98
C LYS A 337 -13.20 11.61 -13.38
N ARG A 338 -14.06 11.35 -12.40
CA ARG A 338 -15.51 11.22 -12.57
C ARG A 338 -16.18 12.50 -12.09
N ASP A 339 -16.74 13.28 -13.01
CA ASP A 339 -17.48 14.52 -12.70
C ASP A 339 -16.73 15.50 -11.77
N GLY A 340 -15.39 15.51 -11.85
CA GLY A 340 -14.52 16.33 -11.01
C GLY A 340 -13.96 15.61 -9.77
N SER A 341 -14.55 14.49 -9.36
CA SER A 341 -14.07 13.63 -8.27
C SER A 341 -12.96 12.68 -8.75
N PHE A 342 -11.94 12.50 -7.91
CA PHE A 342 -10.84 11.57 -8.20
C PHE A 342 -11.26 10.13 -7.89
N TYR A 343 -10.83 9.19 -8.73
CA TYR A 343 -10.91 7.77 -8.41
C TYR A 343 -9.92 7.42 -7.28
N ASN A 344 -10.13 6.29 -6.64
CA ASN A 344 -9.36 5.95 -5.44
C ASN A 344 -7.99 5.36 -5.76
N PHE A 345 -7.81 4.76 -6.93
CA PHE A 345 -6.56 4.05 -7.26
C PHE A 345 -6.08 4.44 -8.66
N TYR A 346 -4.90 5.06 -8.68
CA TYR A 346 -4.16 5.39 -9.90
C TYR A 346 -2.81 4.71 -9.87
N ASP A 347 -2.34 4.21 -11.00
CA ASP A 347 -0.93 3.87 -11.18
C ASP A 347 -0.09 5.16 -11.11
N SER A 348 0.90 5.19 -10.23
CA SER A 348 1.68 6.41 -9.95
C SER A 348 2.56 6.81 -11.14
N ASN A 349 2.85 5.90 -12.06
CA ASN A 349 3.84 6.11 -13.13
C ASN A 349 3.13 6.44 -14.45
N THR A 350 1.98 5.81 -14.71
CA THR A 350 1.22 5.95 -15.96
C THR A 350 0.01 6.87 -15.86
N LEU A 351 -0.48 7.16 -14.64
CA LEU A 351 -1.74 7.84 -14.35
C LEU A 351 -3.01 7.04 -14.72
N GLU A 352 -2.87 5.76 -15.09
CA GLU A 352 -4.02 4.90 -15.39
C GLU A 352 -4.86 4.65 -14.13
N VAL A 353 -6.19 4.70 -14.30
CA VAL A 353 -7.13 4.32 -13.23
C VAL A 353 -7.17 2.80 -13.15
N THR A 354 -6.64 2.23 -12.07
CA THR A 354 -6.62 0.77 -11.85
C THR A 354 -7.94 0.26 -11.28
N ARG A 355 -8.67 1.12 -10.56
CA ARG A 355 -10.03 0.83 -10.09
C ARG A 355 -10.90 2.08 -10.10
N ARG A 356 -12.04 2.00 -10.79
CA ARG A 356 -13.01 3.09 -10.97
C ARG A 356 -13.98 3.22 -9.78
N TYR A 357 -13.42 3.44 -8.60
CA TYR A 357 -14.18 3.68 -7.37
C TYR A 357 -13.90 5.10 -6.87
N VAL A 358 -14.93 5.87 -6.52
CA VAL A 358 -14.78 7.17 -5.87
C VAL A 358 -15.11 7.01 -4.40
N SER A 359 -14.13 7.27 -3.54
CA SER A 359 -14.25 7.16 -2.08
C SER A 359 -14.56 8.52 -1.45
N VAL A 360 -15.56 8.56 -0.56
CA VAL A 360 -15.95 9.79 0.14
C VAL A 360 -14.90 10.22 1.14
N VAL A 361 -14.35 9.27 1.91
CA VAL A 361 -13.36 9.58 2.93
C VAL A 361 -12.06 10.09 2.32
N ASP A 362 -11.58 9.45 1.25
CA ASP A 362 -10.37 9.87 0.54
C ASP A 362 -10.57 11.24 -0.12
N SER A 363 -11.75 11.49 -0.70
CA SER A 363 -12.11 12.81 -1.23
C SER A 363 -12.17 13.89 -0.14
N GLY A 364 -12.62 13.52 1.06
CA GLY A 364 -12.63 14.36 2.25
C GLY A 364 -11.24 14.77 2.68
N TRP A 365 -10.33 13.82 2.81
CA TRP A 365 -8.93 14.07 3.18
C TRP A 365 -8.19 14.89 2.13
N LEU A 366 -8.40 14.61 0.84
CA LEU A 366 -7.82 15.42 -0.23
C LEU A 366 -8.36 16.86 -0.21
N SER A 367 -9.65 17.04 0.08
CA SER A 367 -10.25 18.36 0.26
C SER A 367 -9.68 19.10 1.48
N ALA A 368 -9.46 18.40 2.59
CA ALA A 368 -8.84 18.95 3.78
C ALA A 368 -7.42 19.47 3.49
N ALA A 369 -6.63 18.68 2.77
CA ALA A 369 -5.29 19.07 2.36
C ALA A 369 -5.30 20.30 1.43
N TRP A 370 -6.26 20.41 0.49
CA TRP A 370 -6.39 21.61 -0.33
C TRP A 370 -6.79 22.85 0.48
N MET A 371 -7.63 22.71 1.50
CA MET A 371 -7.93 23.82 2.42
C MET A 371 -6.66 24.28 3.14
N VAL A 372 -5.85 23.35 3.65
CA VAL A 372 -4.56 23.66 4.27
C VAL A 372 -3.61 24.36 3.29
N VAL A 373 -3.40 23.78 2.10
CA VAL A 373 -2.52 24.37 1.05
C VAL A 373 -2.98 25.76 0.64
N LYS A 374 -4.30 25.95 0.45
CA LYS A 374 -4.89 27.24 0.08
C LYS A 374 -4.58 28.31 1.12
N GLN A 375 -4.57 27.97 2.40
CA GLN A 375 -4.33 28.92 3.49
C GLN A 375 -2.84 29.08 3.84
N ALA A 376 -2.01 28.06 3.61
CA ALA A 376 -0.55 28.15 3.74
C ALA A 376 0.10 28.97 2.61
N TYR A 377 -0.42 28.82 1.39
CA TYR A 377 0.12 29.43 0.16
C TYR A 377 -0.95 30.22 -0.63
N PRO A 378 -1.59 31.24 -0.02
CA PRO A 378 -2.76 31.90 -0.61
C PRO A 378 -2.45 32.66 -1.91
N ARG A 379 -1.23 33.17 -2.08
CA ARG A 379 -0.83 33.91 -3.29
C ARG A 379 -0.41 32.97 -4.41
N GLU A 380 0.31 31.91 -4.06
CA GLU A 380 0.99 31.02 -5.01
C GLU A 380 0.07 29.88 -5.48
N LEU A 381 -0.71 29.30 -4.57
CA LEU A 381 -1.49 28.09 -4.81
C LEU A 381 -2.98 28.23 -4.44
N GLY A 382 -3.38 29.34 -3.83
CA GLY A 382 -4.73 29.55 -3.32
C GLY A 382 -5.82 29.40 -4.39
N GLU A 383 -5.59 29.95 -5.59
CA GLU A 383 -6.54 29.81 -6.70
C GLU A 383 -6.63 28.36 -7.17
N ALA A 384 -5.50 27.68 -7.39
CA ALA A 384 -5.48 26.30 -7.86
C ALA A 384 -6.14 25.33 -6.85
N ALA A 385 -5.76 25.41 -5.58
CA ALA A 385 -6.36 24.64 -4.51
C ALA A 385 -7.87 24.94 -4.37
N GLY A 386 -8.27 26.20 -4.48
CA GLY A 386 -9.67 26.61 -4.48
C GLY A 386 -10.48 26.04 -5.65
N ARG A 387 -9.90 25.95 -6.85
CA ARG A 387 -10.57 25.32 -8.02
C ARG A 387 -10.81 23.83 -7.79
N PHE A 388 -9.84 23.08 -7.28
CA PHE A 388 -10.02 21.67 -6.95
C PHE A 388 -11.05 21.47 -5.84
N LEU A 389 -10.95 22.25 -4.76
CA LEU A 389 -11.89 22.19 -3.64
C LEU A 389 -13.33 22.49 -4.08
N LYS A 390 -13.55 23.43 -5.02
CA LYS A 390 -14.88 23.75 -5.56
C LYS A 390 -15.47 22.60 -6.39
N LYS A 391 -14.64 21.83 -7.09
CA LYS A 391 -15.09 20.69 -7.92
C LYS A 391 -15.42 19.44 -7.10
N SER A 392 -14.82 19.28 -5.92
CA SER A 392 -15.20 18.21 -4.99
C SER A 392 -16.64 18.42 -4.51
N ASN A 393 -17.48 17.39 -4.67
CA ASN A 393 -18.91 17.44 -4.40
C ASN A 393 -19.33 16.27 -3.50
N PHE A 394 -19.64 16.56 -2.23
CA PHE A 394 -20.08 15.52 -1.28
C PHE A 394 -21.57 15.18 -1.40
N ARG A 395 -22.36 16.02 -2.08
CA ARG A 395 -23.82 15.88 -2.16
C ARG A 395 -24.25 14.58 -2.84
N GLU A 396 -23.48 14.10 -3.83
CA GLU A 396 -23.83 12.88 -4.56
C GLU A 396 -23.84 11.63 -3.68
N PHE A 397 -23.06 11.63 -2.59
CA PHE A 397 -22.96 10.51 -1.66
C PHE A 397 -23.91 10.61 -0.47
N TYR A 398 -24.64 11.73 -0.35
CA TYR A 398 -25.60 11.94 0.71
C TYR A 398 -26.85 11.09 0.48
N ASP A 399 -27.18 10.25 1.46
CA ASP A 399 -28.40 9.47 1.48
C ASP A 399 -29.45 10.20 2.34
N PRO A 400 -30.47 10.83 1.74
CA PRO A 400 -31.48 11.58 2.49
C PRO A 400 -32.38 10.68 3.37
N SER A 401 -32.40 9.36 3.15
CA SER A 401 -33.25 8.45 3.92
C SER A 401 -32.77 8.24 5.36
N ASN A 402 -31.46 8.34 5.59
CA ASN A 402 -30.85 8.26 6.93
C ASN A 402 -30.00 9.50 7.26
N GLY A 403 -29.87 10.43 6.31
CA GLY A 403 -29.09 11.64 6.44
C GLY A 403 -27.58 11.40 6.54
N GLN A 404 -27.04 10.26 6.10
CA GLN A 404 -25.63 9.90 6.22
C GLN A 404 -24.94 9.85 4.85
N LEU A 405 -23.61 9.84 4.84
CA LEU A 405 -22.81 9.66 3.63
C LEU A 405 -22.60 8.18 3.34
N ARG A 406 -22.82 7.77 2.10
CA ARG A 406 -22.40 6.45 1.60
C ARG A 406 -20.87 6.38 1.55
N LEU A 407 -20.30 5.17 1.60
CA LEU A 407 -18.83 5.00 1.53
C LEU A 407 -18.23 5.55 0.23
N GLY A 408 -18.95 5.40 -0.88
CA GLY A 408 -18.48 5.80 -2.20
C GLY A 408 -19.33 5.26 -3.33
N PHE A 409 -18.85 5.42 -4.56
CA PHE A 409 -19.51 5.01 -5.79
C PHE A 409 -18.59 4.12 -6.62
N ASP A 410 -19.09 2.95 -7.03
CA ASP A 410 -18.40 2.04 -7.95
C ASP A 410 -18.95 2.27 -9.37
N GLU A 411 -18.14 2.91 -10.22
CA GLU A 411 -18.55 3.23 -11.58
C GLU A 411 -18.63 1.99 -12.47
N THR A 412 -17.80 0.97 -12.20
CA THR A 412 -17.84 -0.29 -12.94
C THR A 412 -19.17 -1.02 -12.69
N GLN A 413 -19.69 -0.95 -11.47
CA GLN A 413 -20.99 -1.53 -11.10
C GLN A 413 -22.18 -0.57 -11.31
N GLY A 414 -21.91 0.72 -11.53
CA GLY A 414 -22.93 1.75 -11.67
C GLY A 414 -23.77 1.98 -10.40
N ASN A 415 -23.24 1.64 -9.21
CA ASN A 415 -23.98 1.71 -7.96
C ASN A 415 -23.19 2.42 -6.86
N PHE A 416 -23.93 2.99 -5.90
CA PHE A 416 -23.34 3.44 -4.65
C PHE A 416 -23.15 2.27 -3.70
N SER A 417 -22.16 2.40 -2.80
CA SER A 417 -22.01 1.48 -1.68
C SER A 417 -23.31 1.35 -0.89
N PRO A 418 -23.71 0.13 -0.49
CA PRO A 418 -24.84 -0.08 0.40
C PRO A 418 -24.54 0.33 1.85
N PHE A 419 -23.28 0.63 2.16
CA PHE A 419 -22.81 1.01 3.49
C PHE A 419 -22.63 2.53 3.64
N HIS A 420 -22.73 3.01 4.87
CA HIS A 420 -22.62 4.43 5.22
C HIS A 420 -21.57 4.69 6.31
N TYR A 421 -21.00 5.89 6.29
CA TYR A 421 -20.21 6.43 7.38
C TYR A 421 -21.14 6.91 8.50
N GLY A 422 -21.59 5.94 9.31
CA GLY A 422 -22.62 6.15 10.32
C GLY A 422 -22.13 6.48 11.72
N LEU A 423 -20.83 6.36 12.04
CA LEU A 423 -20.29 6.65 13.38
C LEU A 423 -19.44 7.92 13.38
N LEU A 424 -19.60 8.74 14.42
CA LEU A 424 -18.91 10.02 14.54
C LEU A 424 -17.42 9.85 14.83
N ALA A 425 -17.04 8.88 15.67
CA ALA A 425 -15.66 8.62 16.04
C ALA A 425 -14.91 7.83 14.95
N THR A 426 -14.84 8.40 13.74
CA THR A 426 -14.16 7.81 12.57
C THR A 426 -13.38 8.88 11.80
N GLU A 427 -12.40 8.46 10.99
CA GLU A 427 -11.64 9.34 10.11
C GLU A 427 -12.52 10.05 9.06
N ALA A 428 -13.66 9.46 8.71
CA ALA A 428 -14.61 9.98 7.73
C ALA A 428 -15.32 11.27 8.16
N ARG A 429 -15.35 11.61 9.45
CA ARG A 429 -16.04 12.82 9.93
C ARG A 429 -15.48 14.12 9.34
N VAL A 430 -14.23 14.12 8.89
CA VAL A 430 -13.60 15.25 8.20
C VAL A 430 -14.36 15.56 6.90
N ALA A 431 -14.77 14.54 6.14
CA ALA A 431 -15.58 14.72 4.93
C ALA A 431 -16.95 15.34 5.25
N SER A 432 -17.61 14.87 6.31
CA SER A 432 -18.87 15.45 6.80
C SER A 432 -18.74 16.92 7.20
N PHE A 433 -17.69 17.25 7.98
CA PHE A 433 -17.42 18.61 8.43
C PHE A 433 -17.19 19.56 7.24
N ILE A 434 -16.34 19.15 6.29
CA ILE A 434 -16.04 19.91 5.08
C ILE A 434 -17.27 20.06 4.18
N GLY A 435 -18.02 18.97 3.96
CA GLY A 435 -19.21 18.98 3.12
C GLY A 435 -20.30 19.91 3.65
N ILE A 436 -20.49 19.99 4.98
CA ILE A 436 -21.41 20.96 5.59
C ILE A 436 -20.88 22.39 5.43
N GLY A 437 -19.60 22.60 5.71
CA GLY A 437 -18.95 23.91 5.60
C GLY A 437 -18.99 24.50 4.19
N LYS A 438 -18.84 23.65 3.17
CA LYS A 438 -18.97 24.00 1.75
C LYS A 438 -20.42 24.26 1.32
N GLY A 439 -21.40 23.75 2.07
CA GLY A 439 -22.82 23.78 1.70
C GLY A 439 -23.26 22.64 0.78
N ASP A 440 -22.42 21.61 0.59
CA ASP A 440 -22.77 20.41 -0.18
C ASP A 440 -23.76 19.53 0.61
N LEU A 441 -23.64 19.54 1.95
CA LEU A 441 -24.41 18.72 2.87
C LEU A 441 -25.27 19.60 3.80
N PRO A 442 -26.49 19.17 4.16
CA PRO A 442 -27.29 19.87 5.15
C PRO A 442 -26.64 19.78 6.54
N ARG A 443 -26.75 20.83 7.36
CA ARG A 443 -26.24 20.82 8.76
C ARG A 443 -26.74 19.62 9.58
N GLY A 444 -28.00 19.22 9.37
CA GLY A 444 -28.61 18.06 10.04
C GLY A 444 -27.89 16.73 9.81
N HIS A 445 -27.07 16.62 8.75
CA HIS A 445 -26.17 15.48 8.52
C HIS A 445 -25.27 15.21 9.72
N TRP A 446 -24.75 16.25 10.37
CA TRP A 446 -23.86 16.05 11.53
C TRP A 446 -24.56 15.36 12.70
N TRP A 447 -25.86 15.60 12.85
CA TRP A 447 -26.69 15.09 13.94
C TRP A 447 -27.30 13.71 13.63
N SER A 448 -27.37 13.30 12.36
CA SER A 448 -27.79 11.95 11.97
C SER A 448 -26.68 10.89 12.09
N ILE A 449 -25.42 11.32 12.26
CA ILE A 449 -24.30 10.43 12.54
C ILE A 449 -24.39 9.95 13.99
N PHE A 450 -24.27 8.64 14.20
CA PHE A 450 -24.37 8.04 15.53
C PHE A 450 -23.13 8.35 16.37
N ARG A 451 -23.35 8.74 17.64
CA ARG A 451 -22.30 8.73 18.67
C ARG A 451 -22.11 7.29 19.16
N VAL A 452 -23.21 6.59 19.38
CA VAL A 452 -23.28 5.14 19.57
C VAL A 452 -24.42 4.59 18.72
N PRO A 453 -24.35 3.32 18.30
CA PRO A 453 -25.45 2.72 17.55
C PRO A 453 -26.73 2.59 18.41
N PRO A 454 -27.89 2.33 17.77
CA PRO A 454 -29.13 2.04 18.48
C PRO A 454 -28.99 0.93 19.54
N LYS A 455 -29.68 1.08 20.67
CA LYS A 455 -29.65 0.09 21.78
C LYS A 455 -30.09 -1.31 21.36
N ASP A 456 -30.99 -1.39 20.37
CA ASP A 456 -31.57 -2.66 19.91
C ASP A 456 -30.64 -3.46 18.98
N TRP A 457 -29.47 -2.92 18.62
CA TRP A 457 -28.47 -3.65 17.85
C TRP A 457 -27.68 -4.56 18.79
N ASP A 458 -27.95 -5.86 18.76
CA ASP A 458 -27.40 -6.84 19.70
C ASP A 458 -25.95 -7.30 19.42
N TRP A 459 -25.44 -7.00 18.22
CA TRP A 459 -24.08 -7.36 17.80
C TRP A 459 -23.00 -6.38 18.28
N GLN A 460 -23.38 -5.24 18.85
CA GLN A 460 -22.45 -4.23 19.34
C GLN A 460 -21.73 -4.69 20.62
N SER A 461 -20.51 -4.19 20.87
CA SER A 461 -19.64 -4.68 21.95
C SER A 461 -20.19 -4.45 23.36
N GLN A 462 -21.07 -3.47 23.53
CA GLN A 462 -21.80 -3.22 24.77
C GLN A 462 -23.09 -2.41 24.51
N VAL A 463 -24.10 -2.62 25.35
CA VAL A 463 -25.34 -1.82 25.30
C VAL A 463 -25.02 -0.37 25.71
N PRO A 464 -25.36 0.64 24.90
CA PRO A 464 -25.02 2.01 25.21
C PRO A 464 -25.91 2.59 26.30
N ALA A 465 -25.31 3.41 27.17
CA ALA A 465 -26.01 4.26 28.12
C ALA A 465 -26.06 5.71 27.61
N GLY A 466 -27.02 6.50 28.07
CA GLY A 466 -27.19 7.90 27.65
C GLY A 466 -28.66 8.28 27.47
N GLU A 467 -28.88 9.45 26.90
CA GLU A 467 -30.19 10.06 26.71
C GLU A 467 -30.35 10.66 25.31
N THR A 468 -31.59 10.88 24.91
CA THR A 468 -31.90 11.54 23.63
C THR A 468 -32.11 13.03 23.88
N VAL A 469 -31.35 13.86 23.18
CA VAL A 469 -31.46 15.32 23.19
C VAL A 469 -31.91 15.81 21.80
N SER A 470 -32.48 17.01 21.73
CA SER A 470 -32.77 17.65 20.44
C SER A 470 -31.61 18.59 20.07
N MET A 471 -30.96 18.32 18.94
CA MET A 471 -29.92 19.16 18.35
C MET A 471 -30.44 19.76 17.06
N GLU A 472 -30.75 21.06 17.10
CA GLU A 472 -31.26 21.80 15.94
C GLU A 472 -32.49 21.13 15.30
N GLY A 473 -33.37 20.58 16.14
CA GLY A 473 -34.58 19.87 15.71
C GLY A 473 -34.37 18.41 15.32
N VAL A 474 -33.13 17.90 15.35
CA VAL A 474 -32.81 16.48 15.11
C VAL A 474 -32.72 15.75 16.46
N PRO A 475 -33.44 14.63 16.67
CA PRO A 475 -33.24 13.80 17.85
C PRO A 475 -31.88 13.09 17.78
N VAL A 476 -31.01 13.36 18.74
CA VAL A 476 -29.67 12.78 18.85
C VAL A 476 -29.59 11.98 20.12
N PHE A 477 -29.26 10.70 20.01
CA PHE A 477 -28.92 9.89 21.18
C PHE A 477 -27.46 10.18 21.58
N GLU A 478 -27.28 11.01 22.60
CA GLU A 478 -25.99 11.31 23.25
C GLU A 478 -25.58 10.14 24.15
N GLY A 479 -25.32 9.00 23.50
CA GLY A 479 -24.93 7.79 24.17
C GLY A 479 -23.42 7.61 24.28
N PHE A 480 -23.02 6.78 25.23
CA PHE A 480 -21.63 6.46 25.51
C PHE A 480 -21.47 4.98 25.88
N TYR A 481 -20.24 4.51 25.69
CA TYR A 481 -19.69 3.28 26.21
C TYR A 481 -18.87 3.51 27.47
N SER A 482 -18.49 2.46 28.20
CA SER A 482 -17.77 2.61 29.47
C SER A 482 -16.73 1.51 29.67
N TYR A 483 -15.50 1.91 30.02
CA TYR A 483 -14.39 1.01 30.31
C TYR A 483 -13.71 1.48 31.61
N GLU A 484 -13.69 0.62 32.64
CA GLU A 484 -13.08 0.93 33.94
C GLU A 484 -13.54 2.28 34.52
N GLY A 485 -14.85 2.58 34.40
CA GLY A 485 -15.45 3.82 34.86
C GLY A 485 -15.29 5.04 33.94
N LYS A 486 -14.46 4.98 32.90
CA LYS A 486 -14.32 6.05 31.89
C LYS A 486 -15.42 5.92 30.83
N LYS A 487 -16.19 6.99 30.62
CA LYS A 487 -17.21 7.08 29.55
C LYS A 487 -16.58 7.56 28.24
N PHE A 488 -16.92 6.95 27.10
CA PHE A 488 -16.41 7.35 25.79
C PHE A 488 -17.43 7.07 24.67
N VAL A 489 -17.31 7.76 23.55
CA VAL A 489 -18.02 7.51 22.28
C VAL A 489 -17.14 6.57 21.44
N PRO A 490 -17.58 5.36 21.08
CA PRO A 490 -16.75 4.35 20.40
C PRO A 490 -16.58 4.61 18.89
N SER A 491 -15.51 4.06 18.32
CA SER A 491 -15.30 3.96 16.86
C SER A 491 -15.85 2.63 16.32
N TRP A 492 -15.64 2.28 15.04
CA TRP A 492 -16.03 0.96 14.54
C TRP A 492 -15.13 -0.14 15.12
N GLY A 493 -13.83 0.05 14.97
CA GLY A 493 -12.80 -0.95 15.25
C GLY A 493 -12.13 -0.82 16.61
N GLY A 494 -12.30 0.30 17.30
CA GLY A 494 -11.49 0.65 18.47
C GLY A 494 -10.02 0.89 18.11
N SER A 495 -9.72 1.21 16.85
CA SER A 495 -8.39 1.65 16.43
C SER A 495 -8.17 3.09 16.86
N LEU A 496 -6.97 3.39 17.39
CA LEU A 496 -6.65 4.75 17.82
C LEU A 496 -6.62 5.76 16.65
N PHE A 497 -6.31 5.28 15.43
CA PHE A 497 -6.39 6.07 14.20
C PHE A 497 -7.79 6.67 13.96
N GLU A 498 -8.85 5.88 14.16
CA GLU A 498 -10.24 6.33 13.91
C GLU A 498 -10.60 7.55 14.76
N PHE A 499 -10.05 7.63 15.98
CA PHE A 499 -10.22 8.76 16.89
C PHE A 499 -9.34 9.94 16.53
N LEU A 500 -8.04 9.70 16.30
CA LEU A 500 -7.03 10.76 16.34
C LEU A 500 -6.62 11.30 14.97
N MET A 501 -6.82 10.56 13.88
CA MET A 501 -6.48 11.08 12.54
C MET A 501 -7.21 12.41 12.25
N PRO A 502 -8.54 12.56 12.49
CA PRO A 502 -9.26 13.82 12.29
C PRO A 502 -8.63 15.03 12.99
N ALA A 503 -8.02 14.81 14.17
CA ALA A 503 -7.39 15.87 14.94
C ALA A 503 -6.14 16.45 14.26
N LEU A 504 -5.63 15.85 13.18
CA LEU A 504 -4.58 16.46 12.36
C LEU A 504 -5.02 17.80 11.73
N VAL A 505 -6.32 17.94 11.43
CA VAL A 505 -6.88 19.14 10.78
C VAL A 505 -8.01 19.78 11.61
N LEU A 506 -8.72 19.01 12.42
CA LEU A 506 -9.79 19.51 13.28
C LEU A 506 -9.25 19.89 14.67
N LYS A 507 -9.53 21.11 15.14
CA LYS A 507 -9.20 21.57 16.50
C LYS A 507 -10.16 21.00 17.54
N GLU A 508 -10.28 19.68 17.61
CA GLU A 508 -11.24 19.00 18.49
C GLU A 508 -10.94 19.22 19.97
N LYS A 509 -9.65 19.34 20.33
CA LYS A 509 -9.19 19.66 21.67
C LYS A 509 -9.67 21.04 22.14
N ASP A 510 -9.55 22.05 21.29
CA ASP A 510 -9.86 23.44 21.65
C ASP A 510 -11.34 23.78 21.47
N LEU A 511 -11.95 23.32 20.38
CA LEU A 511 -13.34 23.64 20.03
C LEU A 511 -14.33 22.70 20.70
N ALA A 512 -13.96 21.44 20.98
CA ALA A 512 -14.83 20.45 21.59
C ALA A 512 -14.21 19.79 22.85
N PRO A 513 -13.74 20.57 23.85
CA PRO A 513 -13.02 20.05 25.01
C PRO A 513 -13.87 19.16 25.92
N GLN A 514 -15.20 19.18 25.79
CA GLN A 514 -16.12 18.28 26.52
C GLN A 514 -16.80 17.25 25.60
N GLY A 515 -16.47 17.27 24.31
CA GLY A 515 -16.97 16.35 23.29
C GLY A 515 -15.82 15.53 22.73
N LEU A 516 -15.48 15.78 21.47
CA LEU A 516 -14.46 15.05 20.72
C LEU A 516 -13.06 15.13 21.33
N GLY A 517 -12.63 16.30 21.82
CA GLY A 517 -11.33 16.46 22.46
C GLY A 517 -11.16 15.55 23.69
N LEU A 518 -12.15 15.56 24.60
CA LEU A 518 -12.17 14.68 25.76
C LEU A 518 -12.31 13.20 25.37
N ASN A 519 -13.08 12.90 24.32
CA ASN A 519 -13.23 11.54 23.84
C ASN A 519 -11.91 10.97 23.32
N ASN A 520 -11.18 11.75 22.53
CA ASN A 520 -9.88 11.38 21.98
C ASN A 520 -8.85 11.15 23.10
N GLN A 521 -8.84 12.02 24.13
CA GLN A 521 -8.01 11.82 25.30
C GLN A 521 -8.34 10.50 26.01
N ARG A 522 -9.62 10.26 26.32
CA ARG A 522 -10.06 9.03 27.01
C ARG A 522 -9.80 7.77 26.19
N ALA A 523 -10.01 7.82 24.87
CA ALA A 523 -9.65 6.72 23.97
C ALA A 523 -8.16 6.41 24.08
N THR A 524 -7.29 7.43 24.07
CA THR A 524 -5.84 7.27 24.24
C THR A 524 -5.50 6.64 25.61
N GLU A 525 -6.07 7.15 26.70
CA GLU A 525 -5.86 6.60 28.07
C GLU A 525 -6.27 5.13 28.15
N ILE A 526 -7.47 4.79 27.67
CA ILE A 526 -7.98 3.41 27.65
C ILE A 526 -7.07 2.52 26.78
N HIS A 527 -6.55 3.05 25.67
CA HIS A 527 -5.64 2.32 24.79
C HIS A 527 -4.32 1.96 25.47
N ILE A 528 -3.74 2.93 26.19
CA ILE A 528 -2.52 2.76 26.98
C ILE A 528 -2.76 1.74 28.10
N ASP A 529 -3.84 1.93 28.87
CA ASP A 529 -4.23 1.03 29.97
C ASP A 529 -4.43 -0.40 29.45
N TYR A 530 -5.12 -0.57 28.33
CA TYR A 530 -5.35 -1.86 27.71
C TYR A 530 -4.03 -2.54 27.30
N ALA A 531 -3.16 -1.85 26.57
CA ALA A 531 -1.92 -2.45 26.07
C ALA A 531 -0.93 -2.76 27.21
N LEU A 532 -0.65 -1.77 28.07
CA LEU A 532 0.40 -1.89 29.09
C LEU A 532 -0.08 -2.64 30.34
N GLN A 533 -1.31 -2.40 30.79
CA GLN A 533 -1.79 -2.98 32.05
C GLN A 533 -2.55 -4.28 31.86
N ARG A 534 -3.42 -4.37 30.84
CA ARG A 534 -4.23 -5.58 30.61
C ARG A 534 -3.49 -6.62 29.79
N GLN A 535 -2.93 -6.24 28.64
CA GLN A 535 -2.21 -7.15 27.75
C GLN A 535 -0.75 -7.37 28.18
N LYS A 536 -0.22 -6.51 29.06
CA LYS A 536 1.18 -6.54 29.51
C LYS A 536 2.17 -6.43 28.34
N TYR A 537 1.78 -5.72 27.28
CA TYR A 537 2.71 -5.37 26.20
C TYR A 537 3.70 -4.31 26.69
N PRO A 538 4.93 -4.30 26.16
CA PRO A 538 5.95 -3.33 26.59
C PRO A 538 5.75 -1.93 26.01
N VAL A 539 4.92 -1.81 24.96
CA VAL A 539 4.59 -0.58 24.24
C VAL A 539 3.12 -0.63 23.79
N TRP A 540 2.55 0.52 23.44
CA TRP A 540 1.17 0.65 22.98
C TRP A 540 1.08 1.26 21.57
N GLY A 541 -0.12 1.27 20.98
CA GLY A 541 -0.35 1.77 19.61
C GLY A 541 -1.01 0.78 18.66
N ILE A 542 -1.91 -0.09 19.16
CA ILE A 542 -2.69 -1.03 18.32
C ILE A 542 -3.57 -0.26 17.32
N SER A 543 -3.25 -0.35 16.03
CA SER A 543 -3.93 0.40 14.95
C SER A 543 -3.71 -0.30 13.60
N PRO A 544 -4.49 -0.04 12.54
CA PRO A 544 -4.29 -0.63 11.23
C PRO A 544 -2.89 -0.41 10.70
N VAL A 545 -2.28 -1.47 10.19
CA VAL A 545 -0.90 -1.49 9.69
C VAL A 545 -0.75 -2.57 8.62
N SER A 546 0.31 -2.46 7.83
CA SER A 546 0.89 -3.56 7.08
C SER A 546 1.60 -4.55 8.01
N VAL A 547 1.38 -5.84 7.75
CA VAL A 547 2.03 -6.94 8.45
C VAL A 547 2.63 -7.92 7.45
N SER A 548 3.78 -8.47 7.79
CA SER A 548 4.44 -9.49 6.99
C SER A 548 3.62 -10.80 6.99
N SER A 549 3.41 -11.36 5.79
CA SER A 549 2.65 -12.59 5.53
C SER A 549 3.48 -13.51 4.63
N GLY A 550 4.47 -14.17 5.24
CA GLY A 550 5.48 -14.92 4.49
C GLY A 550 6.35 -13.96 3.66
N LYS A 551 6.34 -14.11 2.33
CA LYS A 551 7.02 -13.19 1.41
C LYS A 551 6.14 -12.04 0.92
N LEU A 552 4.83 -12.14 1.11
CA LEU A 552 3.90 -11.06 0.83
C LEU A 552 3.71 -10.21 2.09
N TRP A 553 3.07 -9.06 1.93
CA TRP A 553 2.52 -8.29 3.04
C TRP A 553 1.01 -8.26 2.90
N ARG A 554 0.32 -7.94 4.00
CA ARG A 554 -1.12 -7.67 3.98
C ARG A 554 -1.39 -6.45 4.84
N TYR A 555 -2.34 -5.62 4.43
CA TYR A 555 -2.91 -4.63 5.32
C TYR A 555 -3.86 -5.33 6.30
N GLY A 556 -3.78 -4.97 7.58
CA GLY A 556 -4.60 -5.54 8.63
C GLY A 556 -5.20 -4.45 9.51
N GLU A 557 -6.48 -4.60 9.84
CA GLU A 557 -7.18 -3.73 10.78
C GLU A 557 -7.02 -4.28 12.20
N TYR A 558 -6.51 -3.43 13.10
CA TYR A 558 -6.24 -3.76 14.50
C TYR A 558 -6.77 -2.65 15.41
N GLY A 559 -7.21 -3.03 16.60
CA GLY A 559 -7.75 -2.07 17.57
C GLY A 559 -7.98 -2.69 18.93
N VAL A 560 -8.32 -1.84 19.90
CA VAL A 560 -8.77 -2.26 21.22
C VAL A 560 -10.25 -2.58 21.11
N LYS A 561 -10.61 -3.86 21.14
CA LYS A 561 -12.00 -4.32 20.98
C LYS A 561 -13.02 -3.53 21.82
N TYR A 562 -12.64 -3.16 23.05
CA TYR A 562 -13.51 -2.41 23.96
C TYR A 562 -13.80 -0.97 23.52
N LEU A 563 -12.91 -0.35 22.74
CA LEU A 563 -13.10 1.00 22.18
C LEU A 563 -13.96 0.99 20.91
N GLY A 564 -14.25 -0.18 20.33
CA GLY A 564 -14.99 -0.32 19.08
C GLY A 564 -16.41 -0.82 19.30
N VAL A 565 -17.33 -0.38 18.44
CA VAL A 565 -18.68 -0.94 18.34
C VAL A 565 -18.63 -2.40 17.92
N LYS A 566 -17.89 -2.72 16.84
CA LYS A 566 -17.63 -4.10 16.43
C LYS A 566 -16.36 -4.62 17.09
N GLY A 567 -15.34 -3.75 17.16
CA GLY A 567 -14.04 -4.05 17.72
C GLY A 567 -13.18 -4.92 16.80
N TYR A 568 -12.07 -4.36 16.36
CA TYR A 568 -11.04 -5.10 15.65
C TYR A 568 -10.28 -6.03 16.60
N ARG A 569 -9.55 -6.96 15.99
CA ARG A 569 -8.73 -7.92 16.72
C ARG A 569 -7.45 -7.24 17.24
N ASP A 570 -6.96 -7.74 18.36
CA ASP A 570 -5.60 -7.48 18.86
C ASP A 570 -4.74 -8.74 18.64
N GLU A 571 -3.72 -8.63 17.80
CA GLU A 571 -2.73 -9.69 17.55
C GLU A 571 -1.35 -9.37 18.17
N GLY A 572 -1.27 -8.36 19.04
CA GLY A 572 -0.01 -7.83 19.59
C GLY A 572 0.82 -7.17 18.50
N ILE A 573 0.18 -6.41 17.62
CA ILE A 573 0.81 -5.67 16.52
C ILE A 573 0.62 -4.19 16.79
N ILE A 574 1.73 -3.46 16.82
CA ILE A 574 1.82 -2.08 17.27
C ILE A 574 2.27 -1.19 16.12
N ALA A 575 1.56 -0.07 15.97
CA ALA A 575 1.76 0.94 14.94
C ALA A 575 2.41 2.19 15.57
N PRO A 576 3.64 2.56 15.21
CA PRO A 576 4.30 3.74 15.76
C PRO A 576 3.54 5.04 15.48
N TYR A 577 2.88 5.16 14.32
CA TYR A 577 2.10 6.35 13.96
C TYR A 577 0.98 6.68 14.95
N ALA A 578 0.43 5.67 15.63
CA ALA A 578 -0.59 5.88 16.65
C ALA A 578 -0.05 6.71 17.84
N SER A 579 1.25 6.59 18.14
CA SER A 579 1.91 7.42 19.15
C SER A 579 2.10 8.85 18.66
N PHE A 580 2.46 9.06 17.39
CA PHE A 580 2.55 10.40 16.83
C PHE A 580 1.21 11.13 16.83
N LEU A 581 0.12 10.45 16.44
CA LEU A 581 -1.23 11.02 16.53
C LEU A 581 -1.63 11.40 17.97
N ALA A 582 -1.16 10.64 18.95
CA ALA A 582 -1.43 10.90 20.37
C ALA A 582 -0.63 12.07 20.97
N LEU A 583 0.25 12.72 20.20
CA LEU A 583 0.87 13.99 20.61
C LEU A 583 -0.18 15.08 20.90
N GLU A 584 -1.35 15.00 20.26
CA GLU A 584 -2.47 15.92 20.48
C GLU A 584 -3.08 15.78 21.89
N THR A 585 -3.11 14.55 22.41
CA THR A 585 -3.82 14.18 23.64
C THR A 585 -2.89 14.00 24.83
N LEU A 586 -1.90 13.11 24.72
CA LEU A 586 -0.97 12.71 25.78
C LEU A 586 0.49 12.74 25.27
N PRO A 587 1.07 13.94 25.03
CA PRO A 587 2.37 14.07 24.37
C PRO A 587 3.52 13.41 25.14
N ASP A 588 3.54 13.51 26.46
CA ASP A 588 4.59 12.89 27.29
C ASP A 588 4.57 11.36 27.17
N GLU A 589 3.37 10.76 27.15
CA GLU A 589 3.22 9.30 26.96
C GLU A 589 3.58 8.87 25.55
N ALA A 590 3.22 9.66 24.54
CA ALA A 590 3.60 9.41 23.16
C ALA A 590 5.13 9.40 22.99
N VAL A 591 5.84 10.41 23.51
CA VAL A 591 7.30 10.49 23.43
C VAL A 591 7.96 9.34 24.21
N ARG A 592 7.48 9.03 25.42
CA ARG A 592 7.95 7.87 26.19
C ARG A 592 7.81 6.57 25.41
N ASN A 593 6.65 6.35 24.78
CA ASN A 593 6.38 5.14 24.02
C ASN A 593 7.26 5.02 22.77
N LEU A 594 7.48 6.12 22.04
CA LEU A 594 8.37 6.15 20.88
C LEU A 594 9.82 5.82 21.26
N ARG A 595 10.34 6.43 22.33
CA ARG A 595 11.68 6.08 22.85
C ARG A 595 11.74 4.62 23.25
N ARG A 596 10.70 4.13 23.93
CA ARG A 596 10.63 2.73 24.35
C ARG A 596 10.63 1.77 23.17
N MET A 597 9.97 2.11 22.06
CA MET A 597 10.03 1.32 20.83
C MET A 597 11.44 1.29 20.23
N LEU A 598 12.14 2.43 20.20
CA LEU A 598 13.53 2.51 19.72
C LEU A 598 14.51 1.69 20.57
N GLU A 599 14.30 1.64 21.88
CA GLU A 599 15.12 0.83 22.80
C GLU A 599 14.93 -0.68 22.59
N LEU A 600 13.71 -1.09 22.24
CA LEU A 600 13.31 -2.50 22.24
C LEU A 600 13.40 -3.18 20.87
N TYR A 601 13.28 -2.41 19.79
CA TYR A 601 13.06 -2.96 18.46
C TYR A 601 13.92 -2.25 17.41
N GLU A 602 14.33 -3.00 16.38
CA GLU A 602 14.95 -2.44 15.16
C GLU A 602 13.88 -1.81 14.24
N ILE A 603 13.02 -0.98 14.81
CA ILE A 603 11.82 -0.41 14.16
C ILE A 603 12.11 0.89 13.40
N TYR A 604 13.38 1.28 13.29
CA TYR A 604 13.79 2.57 12.72
C TYR A 604 14.78 2.38 11.57
N GLY A 605 14.44 2.93 10.40
CA GLY A 605 15.27 2.91 9.21
C GLY A 605 15.62 4.32 8.72
N GLU A 606 16.09 4.43 7.49
CA GLU A 606 16.60 5.70 6.94
C GLU A 606 15.53 6.81 6.84
N TYR A 607 14.26 6.42 6.64
CA TYR A 607 13.13 7.35 6.51
C TYR A 607 12.27 7.39 7.78
N GLY A 608 12.87 7.12 8.94
CA GLY A 608 12.16 7.14 10.22
C GLY A 608 11.62 5.78 10.65
N PHE A 609 10.54 5.80 11.45
CA PHE A 609 9.89 4.59 11.95
C PHE A 609 9.26 3.78 10.81
N TYR A 610 9.48 2.47 10.87
CA TYR A 610 8.75 1.48 10.09
C TYR A 610 7.30 1.35 10.57
N ASP A 611 6.48 0.75 9.71
CA ASP A 611 5.03 0.67 9.83
C ASP A 611 4.54 -0.03 11.09
N SER A 612 5.17 -1.15 11.45
CA SER A 612 4.69 -1.95 12.57
C SER A 612 5.75 -2.86 13.20
N VAL A 613 5.46 -3.25 14.44
CA VAL A 613 6.17 -4.31 15.16
C VAL A 613 5.18 -5.25 15.83
N SER A 614 5.43 -6.56 15.75
CA SER A 614 4.74 -7.54 16.57
C SER A 614 5.49 -7.72 17.89
N VAL A 615 4.86 -7.32 19.01
CA VAL A 615 5.46 -7.41 20.35
C VAL A 615 5.54 -8.83 20.88
N ARG A 616 4.83 -9.78 20.25
CA ARG A 616 4.81 -11.20 20.65
C ARG A 616 6.07 -11.95 20.23
N ASN A 617 6.69 -11.56 19.13
CA ASN A 617 7.88 -12.19 18.57
C ASN A 617 8.98 -11.19 18.21
N SER A 618 8.80 -9.90 18.55
CA SER A 618 9.70 -8.79 18.23
C SER A 618 9.96 -8.60 16.72
N HIS A 619 9.05 -9.07 15.86
CA HIS A 619 9.22 -8.95 14.42
C HIS A 619 8.77 -7.57 13.94
N VAL A 620 9.70 -6.82 13.35
CA VAL A 620 9.44 -5.52 12.70
C VAL A 620 9.06 -5.77 11.24
N ASN A 621 7.98 -5.14 10.78
CA ASN A 621 7.65 -5.08 9.36
C ASN A 621 8.35 -3.86 8.73
N THR A 622 9.42 -4.09 7.98
CA THR A 622 10.28 -3.06 7.39
C THR A 622 9.65 -2.40 6.16
N GLN A 623 8.47 -1.81 6.35
CA GLN A 623 7.70 -1.09 5.35
C GLN A 623 7.47 0.35 5.80
N TYR A 624 7.42 1.26 4.84
CA TYR A 624 6.97 2.64 5.02
C TYR A 624 5.68 2.80 4.21
N LEU A 625 4.57 3.16 4.86
CA LEU A 625 3.34 3.61 4.21
C LEU A 625 3.32 5.14 4.16
N ILE A 626 2.99 5.74 3.01
CA ILE A 626 2.86 7.20 2.92
C ILE A 626 1.81 7.73 3.90
N LEU A 627 0.73 6.99 4.10
CA LEU A 627 -0.34 7.34 5.03
C LEU A 627 0.24 7.59 6.43
N ASP A 628 0.99 6.61 6.93
CA ASP A 628 1.54 6.60 8.27
C ASP A 628 2.65 7.63 8.45
N GLN A 629 3.53 7.77 7.45
CA GLN A 629 4.57 8.80 7.44
C GLN A 629 3.96 10.21 7.41
N GLY A 630 2.86 10.40 6.66
CA GLY A 630 2.19 11.70 6.51
C GLY A 630 1.49 12.13 7.78
N MET A 631 0.76 11.21 8.39
CA MET A 631 0.15 11.42 9.71
C MET A 631 1.21 11.75 10.76
N SER A 632 2.32 11.00 10.77
CA SER A 632 3.41 11.22 11.73
C SER A 632 4.02 12.61 11.58
N LEU A 633 4.35 13.02 10.35
CA LEU A 633 4.96 14.32 10.09
C LEU A 633 4.01 15.48 10.39
N ALA A 634 2.73 15.37 10.02
CA ALA A 634 1.72 16.38 10.30
C ALA A 634 1.44 16.51 11.81
N ALA A 635 1.38 15.40 12.55
CA ALA A 635 1.20 15.41 13.99
C ALA A 635 2.38 16.07 14.72
N ILE A 636 3.62 15.75 14.30
CA ILE A 636 4.81 16.40 14.86
C ILE A 636 4.80 17.91 14.55
N ALA A 637 4.45 18.30 13.32
CA ALA A 637 4.35 19.72 12.97
C ALA A 637 3.31 20.45 13.80
N ASN A 638 2.11 19.88 14.00
CA ASN A 638 1.11 20.45 14.90
C ASN A 638 1.65 20.59 16.33
N TYR A 639 2.29 19.56 16.88
CA TYR A 639 2.83 19.62 18.24
C TYR A 639 3.93 20.69 18.39
N LEU A 640 4.88 20.76 17.45
CA LEU A 640 6.02 21.69 17.52
C LEU A 640 5.69 23.12 17.07
N LYS A 641 4.57 23.33 16.38
CA LYS A 641 4.15 24.61 15.81
C LYS A 641 2.72 24.99 16.20
N GLU A 642 2.30 24.64 17.41
CA GLU A 642 1.06 25.10 18.02
C GLU A 642 -0.18 24.89 17.12
N GLY A 643 -0.33 23.68 16.57
CA GLY A 643 -1.48 23.30 15.75
C GLY A 643 -1.46 23.88 14.33
N VAL A 644 -0.29 24.22 13.76
CA VAL A 644 -0.18 24.94 12.48
C VAL A 644 -1.02 24.39 11.31
N ILE A 645 -1.15 23.06 11.16
CA ILE A 645 -1.97 22.45 10.12
C ILE A 645 -3.46 22.66 10.42
N GLN A 646 -3.86 22.51 11.68
CA GLN A 646 -5.22 22.80 12.14
C GLN A 646 -5.55 24.29 11.96
N GLU A 647 -4.60 25.20 12.23
CA GLU A 647 -4.74 26.64 12.01
C GLU A 647 -5.01 26.97 10.55
N TYR A 648 -4.22 26.41 9.62
CA TYR A 648 -4.47 26.60 8.20
C TYR A 648 -5.82 26.03 7.78
N PHE A 649 -6.20 24.84 8.24
CA PHE A 649 -7.50 24.26 7.91
C PHE A 649 -8.66 25.14 8.40
N HIS A 650 -8.63 25.61 9.65
CA HIS A 650 -9.69 26.43 10.26
C HIS A 650 -9.73 27.89 9.80
N ARG A 651 -8.71 28.37 9.08
CA ARG A 651 -8.75 29.67 8.37
C ARG A 651 -9.59 29.63 7.10
N ASP A 652 -9.84 28.45 6.54
CA ASP A 652 -10.68 28.34 5.36
C ASP A 652 -12.16 28.58 5.70
N GLU A 653 -12.85 29.29 4.81
CA GLU A 653 -14.25 29.69 4.98
C GLU A 653 -15.19 28.49 5.23
N ALA A 654 -14.92 27.34 4.58
CA ALA A 654 -15.73 26.14 4.80
C ALA A 654 -15.59 25.65 6.25
N ALA A 655 -14.38 25.60 6.80
CA ALA A 655 -14.17 25.19 8.18
C ALA A 655 -14.81 26.17 9.17
N GLN A 656 -14.68 27.48 8.94
CA GLN A 656 -15.30 28.52 9.78
C GLN A 656 -16.83 28.39 9.86
N LYS A 657 -17.48 28.06 8.74
CA LYS A 657 -18.94 27.84 8.70
C LYS A 657 -19.39 26.60 9.48
N ALA A 658 -18.53 25.58 9.56
CA ALA A 658 -18.82 24.32 10.23
C ALA A 658 -18.34 24.26 11.69
N GLN A 659 -17.46 25.16 12.13
CA GLN A 659 -16.80 25.09 13.45
C GLN A 659 -17.76 24.98 14.65
N SER A 660 -18.96 25.58 14.54
CA SER A 660 -19.98 25.53 15.60
C SER A 660 -20.51 24.11 15.85
N LEU A 661 -20.36 23.19 14.88
CA LEU A 661 -20.69 21.77 15.06
C LEU A 661 -19.81 21.12 16.13
N LEU A 662 -18.49 21.39 16.08
CA LEU A 662 -17.55 20.87 17.08
C LEU A 662 -17.86 21.44 18.47
N ALA A 663 -18.10 22.76 18.55
CA ALA A 663 -18.44 23.43 19.80
C ALA A 663 -19.74 22.96 20.44
N ALA A 664 -20.65 22.42 19.64
CA ALA A 664 -21.91 21.87 20.10
C ALA A 664 -21.80 20.44 20.67
N GLU A 665 -20.70 19.71 20.42
CA GLU A 665 -20.50 18.36 20.98
C GLU A 665 -20.21 18.37 22.48
N ARG A 666 -21.05 17.66 23.25
CA ARG A 666 -20.85 17.43 24.69
C ARG A 666 -21.28 16.01 25.07
N PHE A 667 -20.35 15.06 25.12
CA PHE A 667 -20.70 13.63 25.16
C PHE A 667 -21.07 13.05 26.52
N PHE A 668 -20.63 13.66 27.62
CA PHE A 668 -20.68 13.01 28.95
C PHE A 668 -21.48 13.79 29.98
N GLY A 669 -22.44 14.58 29.51
CA GLY A 669 -23.39 15.35 30.30
C GLY A 669 -23.26 16.85 30.06
N ARG A 670 -24.39 17.50 29.77
CA ARG A 670 -24.54 18.94 29.95
C ARG A 670 -24.89 19.14 31.42
N LYS A 671 -24.07 19.89 32.17
CA LYS A 671 -24.64 20.51 33.37
C LYS A 671 -25.63 21.55 32.83
N ASP A 672 -26.89 21.39 33.18
CA ASP A 672 -27.96 22.35 32.90
C ASP A 672 -27.54 23.78 33.25
#